data_AF-A0A0Q4QGG7-F1
#
_entry.id   AF-A0A0Q4QGG7-F1
#
_cell.length_a   1.000
_cell.length_b   1.000
_cell.length_c   1.000
_cell.angle_alpha   90.00
_cell.angle_beta   90.00
_cell.angle_gamma   90.00
#
_symmetry.space_group_name_H-M   'P 1'
#
loop_
_entity.id
_entity.type
_entity.pdbx_description
1 polymer ?
#
loop_
_entity_poly.entity_id
_entity_poly.type
_entity_poly.pdbx_seq_one_letter_code
_entity_poly.pdbx_strand_id
1 'polypeptide(L)'
;MKRNRKHPSVPPRRQRGVATLLIVLVVGLAVSVTVAATVYSLRGTQTKQLTTHSATAAQAAAWRGVEALRLYLLQLDKAQLAGLGGPVTGMGALGVKSASVVNVAASGVDRYQVKASVTGEAGVGSALTTATVEVIYDVGPGAGGPGTPPVCASMPVAPMVFNGNLDYTGGGLDVVNAVDYENIVVGGNLTISSGSAAKVSGCTKGDVSLSGGGLKENGHLYSEGGITIKSMTPPNGTTLWGQQISLDGSSSGARFVALKAGAYSVSLNAGGKTVGSAYVGGSLIPSTVSGGIPWVNGTVLPSVAAASPVLVTLDGGSTFLLDLKRITVDSTTGVVTGATAASERLGGNAAMPDSFTFRSTAIHGGDVTTQGLARTNLIWGHRVSLGLNGGSLTGGIDVGQLYVNGNLEVGTGKIDALVGGGDVWARGAGRSNKGAYSNFPQIGSGNVAGQVSYGSAKTALPAGEETAAMGIKAGQSGTSPGLPGVPYCDARVKAVDADNYKSAANYVFESINGVPQLTIQNVKRADGTAIDGVYPLRSPTTSQLAILQELMTCNNTNDKGCRNILQADGSWLLNGVGKMPAGVLWFDASLKVDGTSTNLLNSIIVKGKSCESSALDCKGNINLTNSGHRDLIAPNFAGATAVCGAAFYPVNLCASRNAFVTWQDADKKVYTGLPIANSAVVAEGDATISGWKIDGSVLLGRTLSTSGAKVTIRGSLTVGSNRRSDTTISAGGIVVDVPTGDGSLSVVPVCSAGTESTPAAPASASVLWSRYL
;
A
#
# COMPACT_ATOMS: atom_id res chain seq x y z
N MET A 1 95.74 -24.41 31.01
CA MET A 1 95.59 -23.83 29.65
C MET A 1 94.10 -23.80 29.30
N LYS A 2 93.61 -22.71 28.69
CA LYS A 2 92.22 -22.40 28.27
C LYS A 2 91.21 -21.97 29.36
N ARG A 3 91.11 -20.63 29.51
CA ARG A 3 89.98 -19.88 30.08
C ARG A 3 88.73 -20.08 29.20
N ASN A 4 87.62 -20.55 29.76
CA ASN A 4 86.30 -20.51 29.12
C ASN A 4 85.52 -19.29 29.63
N ARG A 5 85.29 -18.33 28.72
CA ARG A 5 84.45 -17.15 28.93
C ARG A 5 82.97 -17.55 28.95
N LYS A 6 82.22 -17.07 29.94
CA LYS A 6 80.75 -17.08 29.96
C LYS A 6 80.23 -16.03 28.98
N HIS A 7 79.30 -16.40 28.10
CA HIS A 7 78.49 -15.49 27.29
C HIS A 7 77.30 -14.93 28.10
N PRO A 8 76.89 -13.66 27.89
CA PRO A 8 75.70 -13.09 28.51
C PRO A 8 74.42 -13.55 27.78
N SER A 9 73.39 -13.90 28.55
CA SER A 9 72.05 -14.22 28.08
C SER A 9 71.26 -12.95 27.72
N VAL A 10 70.70 -12.93 26.51
CA VAL A 10 69.81 -11.87 25.99
C VAL A 10 68.41 -12.04 26.60
N PRO A 11 67.71 -10.97 27.01
CA PRO A 11 66.35 -11.09 27.55
C PRO A 11 65.34 -11.42 26.44
N PRO A 12 64.26 -12.19 26.72
CA PRO A 12 63.28 -12.56 25.72
C PRO A 12 62.49 -11.33 25.23
N ARG A 13 62.55 -11.09 23.91
CA ARG A 13 61.70 -10.14 23.18
C ARG A 13 60.23 -10.50 23.42
N ARG A 14 59.51 -9.68 24.17
CA ARG A 14 58.04 -9.75 24.26
C ARG A 14 57.44 -9.53 22.86
N GLN A 15 56.91 -10.58 22.25
CA GLN A 15 56.07 -10.51 21.05
C GLN A 15 54.73 -9.84 21.42
N ARG A 16 54.70 -8.50 21.44
CA ARG A 16 53.48 -7.70 21.65
C ARG A 16 52.70 -7.40 20.37
N GLY A 17 53.12 -7.93 19.21
CA GLY A 17 52.47 -7.66 17.91
C GLY A 17 51.49 -8.75 17.44
N VAL A 18 51.80 -10.02 17.70
CA VAL A 18 50.99 -11.15 17.18
C VAL A 18 49.69 -11.32 17.98
N ALA A 19 49.74 -11.11 19.30
CA ALA A 19 48.55 -11.21 20.14
C ALA A 19 47.52 -10.10 19.86
N THR A 20 47.97 -8.86 19.59
CA THR A 20 47.09 -7.74 19.20
C THR A 20 46.48 -7.95 17.82
N LEU A 21 47.24 -8.47 16.86
CA LEU A 21 46.69 -8.85 15.54
C LEU A 21 45.65 -9.97 15.66
N LEU A 22 45.91 -11.00 16.46
CA LEU A 22 44.95 -12.07 16.73
C LEU A 22 43.68 -11.56 17.43
N ILE A 23 43.81 -10.66 18.41
CA ILE A 23 42.65 -10.07 19.09
C ILE A 23 41.83 -9.21 18.12
N VAL A 24 42.46 -8.38 17.28
CA VAL A 24 41.75 -7.56 16.29
C VAL A 24 41.05 -8.43 15.24
N LEU A 25 41.68 -9.53 14.82
CA LEU A 25 41.10 -10.45 13.84
C LEU A 25 39.94 -11.26 14.43
N VAL A 26 40.05 -11.71 15.68
CA VAL A 26 38.96 -12.40 16.41
C VAL A 26 37.81 -11.44 16.70
N VAL A 27 38.08 -10.18 17.07
CA VAL A 27 37.05 -9.16 17.27
C VAL A 27 36.38 -8.78 15.95
N GLY A 28 37.14 -8.65 14.85
CA GLY A 28 36.59 -8.41 13.51
C GLY A 28 35.71 -9.54 13.01
N LEU A 29 36.07 -10.79 13.31
CA LEU A 29 35.29 -11.97 12.98
C LEU A 29 34.04 -12.08 13.86
N ALA A 30 34.15 -11.77 15.16
CA ALA A 30 33.00 -11.68 16.06
C ALA A 30 32.00 -10.63 15.59
N VAL A 31 32.44 -9.42 15.27
CA VAL A 31 31.58 -8.35 14.74
C VAL A 31 30.92 -8.76 13.42
N SER A 32 31.66 -9.42 12.52
CA SER A 32 31.11 -9.92 11.25
C SER A 32 30.03 -10.99 11.46
N VAL A 33 30.22 -11.89 12.44
CA VAL A 33 29.23 -12.90 12.82
C VAL A 33 28.01 -12.25 13.47
N THR A 34 28.18 -11.22 14.30
CA THR A 34 27.05 -10.47 14.89
C THR A 34 26.27 -9.68 13.84
N VAL A 35 26.96 -9.11 12.85
CA VAL A 35 26.34 -8.41 11.70
C VAL A 35 25.63 -9.41 10.79
N ALA A 36 26.21 -10.57 10.50
CA ALA A 36 25.55 -11.62 9.73
C ALA A 36 24.35 -12.21 10.49
N ALA A 37 24.44 -12.41 11.81
CA ALA A 37 23.35 -12.88 12.65
C ALA A 37 22.24 -11.83 12.80
N THR A 38 22.58 -10.53 12.84
CA THR A 38 21.58 -9.46 12.78
C THR A 38 20.96 -9.35 11.40
N VAL A 39 21.70 -9.49 10.29
CA VAL A 39 21.15 -9.53 8.92
C VAL A 39 20.27 -10.77 8.69
N TYR A 40 20.63 -11.93 9.25
CA TYR A 40 19.83 -13.17 9.18
C TYR A 40 18.60 -13.10 10.10
N SER A 41 18.73 -12.47 11.28
CA SER A 41 17.62 -12.11 12.15
C SER A 41 16.68 -11.11 11.46
N LEU A 42 17.22 -10.11 10.76
CA LEU A 42 16.49 -9.09 10.01
C LEU A 42 15.73 -9.70 8.82
N ARG A 43 16.36 -10.59 8.05
CA ARG A 43 15.69 -11.37 6.98
C ARG A 43 14.63 -12.33 7.53
N GLY A 44 14.93 -12.97 8.67
CA GLY A 44 13.97 -13.79 9.40
C GLY A 44 12.77 -12.98 9.91
N THR A 45 12.96 -11.74 10.35
CA THR A 45 11.87 -10.83 10.76
C THR A 45 11.10 -10.25 9.57
N GLN A 46 11.75 -10.05 8.42
CA GLN A 46 11.14 -9.62 7.16
C GLN A 46 10.17 -10.69 6.59
N THR A 47 10.51 -11.98 6.67
CA THR A 47 9.58 -13.08 6.30
C THR A 47 8.50 -13.30 7.36
N LYS A 48 8.83 -13.16 8.65
CA LYS A 48 7.91 -13.30 9.79
C LYS A 48 6.76 -12.27 9.78
N GLN A 49 6.87 -11.17 9.05
CA GLN A 49 5.87 -10.10 9.03
C GLN A 49 4.81 -10.32 7.94
N LEU A 50 5.19 -10.92 6.80
CA LEU A 50 4.28 -11.39 5.75
C LEU A 50 3.39 -12.57 6.22
N THR A 51 3.91 -13.44 7.09
CA THR A 51 3.20 -14.64 7.60
C THR A 51 2.11 -14.37 8.66
N THR A 52 2.25 -13.26 9.41
CA THR A 52 1.27 -12.82 10.43
C THR A 52 -0.09 -12.49 9.80
N HIS A 53 -0.05 -11.70 8.73
CA HIS A 53 -1.24 -11.29 8.02
C HIS A 53 -1.87 -12.44 7.26
N SER A 54 -1.05 -13.33 6.72
CA SER A 54 -1.52 -14.44 5.92
C SER A 54 -2.29 -15.49 6.72
N ALA A 55 -2.21 -15.53 8.05
CA ALA A 55 -3.09 -16.42 8.80
C ALA A 55 -4.33 -15.83 9.41
N THR A 56 -4.33 -14.55 9.79
CA THR A 56 -5.61 -13.89 10.04
C THR A 56 -6.39 -13.85 8.74
N ALA A 57 -5.71 -13.61 7.61
CA ALA A 57 -6.32 -13.71 6.30
C ALA A 57 -6.73 -15.15 5.94
N ALA A 58 -5.95 -16.18 6.32
CA ALA A 58 -6.35 -17.57 6.12
C ALA A 58 -7.47 -18.03 7.06
N GLN A 59 -7.50 -17.60 8.32
CA GLN A 59 -8.58 -17.87 9.28
C GLN A 59 -9.85 -17.14 8.87
N ALA A 60 -9.73 -15.86 8.48
CA ALA A 60 -10.81 -15.11 7.88
C ALA A 60 -11.23 -15.71 6.53
N ALA A 61 -10.33 -16.27 5.73
CA ALA A 61 -10.67 -16.98 4.50
C ALA A 61 -11.42 -18.28 4.79
N ALA A 62 -11.03 -19.01 5.82
CA ALA A 62 -11.72 -20.20 6.28
C ALA A 62 -13.15 -19.84 6.74
N TRP A 63 -13.30 -18.79 7.56
CA TRP A 63 -14.62 -18.31 8.00
C TRP A 63 -15.46 -17.70 6.88
N ARG A 64 -14.84 -17.04 5.90
CA ARG A 64 -15.52 -16.60 4.67
C ARG A 64 -15.98 -17.77 3.84
N GLY A 65 -15.19 -18.84 3.74
CA GLY A 65 -15.61 -20.08 3.10
C GLY A 65 -16.72 -20.79 3.88
N VAL A 66 -16.72 -20.70 5.22
CA VAL A 66 -17.81 -21.19 6.07
C VAL A 66 -19.11 -20.43 5.80
N GLU A 67 -19.05 -19.10 5.68
CA GLU A 67 -20.24 -18.30 5.40
C GLU A 67 -20.69 -18.42 3.94
N ALA A 68 -19.76 -18.48 2.99
CA ALA A 68 -20.08 -18.72 1.59
C ALA A 68 -20.73 -20.10 1.38
N LEU A 69 -20.25 -21.12 2.09
CA LEU A 69 -20.86 -22.44 2.09
C LEU A 69 -22.25 -22.39 2.74
N ARG A 70 -22.45 -21.64 3.82
CA ARG A 70 -23.77 -21.41 4.43
C ARG A 70 -24.74 -20.77 3.42
N LEU A 71 -24.32 -19.74 2.71
CA LEU A 71 -25.12 -19.04 1.70
C LEU A 71 -25.44 -19.94 0.50
N TYR A 72 -24.49 -20.78 0.08
CA TYR A 72 -24.73 -21.81 -0.92
C TYR A 72 -25.77 -22.84 -0.44
N LEU A 73 -25.66 -23.31 0.81
CA LEU A 73 -26.62 -24.26 1.41
C LEU A 73 -28.04 -23.69 1.50
N LEU A 74 -28.21 -22.37 1.62
CA LEU A 74 -29.53 -21.70 1.57
C LEU A 74 -30.20 -21.79 0.21
N GLN A 75 -29.46 -22.07 -0.87
CA GLN A 75 -30.01 -22.11 -2.22
C GLN A 75 -30.51 -23.51 -2.59
N LEU A 76 -29.99 -24.55 -1.93
CA LEU A 76 -30.18 -25.94 -2.33
C LEU A 76 -31.55 -26.53 -1.95
N ASP A 77 -32.13 -27.30 -2.87
CA ASP A 77 -33.33 -28.09 -2.63
C ASP A 77 -33.06 -29.41 -1.88
N LYS A 78 -34.14 -30.13 -1.53
CA LYS A 78 -34.08 -31.38 -0.75
C LYS A 78 -33.29 -32.49 -1.45
N ALA A 79 -33.43 -32.61 -2.77
CA ALA A 79 -32.73 -33.65 -3.54
C ALA A 79 -31.23 -33.34 -3.66
N GLN A 80 -30.88 -32.06 -3.82
CA GLN A 80 -29.52 -31.57 -3.88
C GLN A 80 -28.79 -31.71 -2.53
N LEU A 81 -29.45 -31.40 -1.41
CA LEU A 81 -28.89 -31.59 -0.08
C LEU A 81 -28.62 -33.07 0.23
N ALA A 82 -29.52 -33.97 -0.14
CA ALA A 82 -29.34 -35.42 0.07
C ALA A 82 -28.18 -36.02 -0.76
N GLY A 83 -27.81 -35.38 -1.87
CA GLY A 83 -26.69 -35.77 -2.73
C GLY A 83 -25.39 -35.03 -2.48
N LEU A 84 -25.32 -34.13 -1.49
CA LEU A 84 -24.14 -33.32 -1.23
C LEU A 84 -23.00 -34.15 -0.62
N GLY A 85 -21.82 -34.10 -1.23
CA GLY A 85 -20.63 -34.74 -0.70
C GLY A 85 -19.39 -34.47 -1.53
N GLY A 86 -18.23 -34.37 -0.88
CA GLY A 86 -16.95 -34.20 -1.54
C GLY A 86 -16.51 -32.73 -1.74
N PRO A 87 -15.51 -32.50 -2.61
CA PRO A 87 -14.87 -31.19 -2.75
C PRO A 87 -15.83 -30.13 -3.29
N VAL A 88 -15.84 -28.96 -2.65
CA VAL A 88 -16.59 -27.78 -3.11
C VAL A 88 -15.62 -26.86 -3.84
N THR A 89 -15.91 -26.58 -5.11
CA THR A 89 -15.04 -25.79 -6.01
C THR A 89 -15.53 -24.35 -6.15
N GLY A 90 -14.69 -23.46 -6.71
CA GLY A 90 -15.07 -22.05 -6.95
C GLY A 90 -14.84 -21.09 -5.80
N MET A 91 -14.33 -21.55 -4.65
CA MET A 91 -14.05 -20.71 -3.47
C MET A 91 -12.59 -20.20 -3.38
N GLY A 92 -11.74 -20.50 -4.36
CA GLY A 92 -10.34 -20.03 -4.38
C GLY A 92 -10.22 -18.51 -4.28
N ALA A 93 -11.19 -17.77 -4.83
CA ALA A 93 -11.26 -16.31 -4.76
C ALA A 93 -11.58 -15.76 -3.35
N LEU A 94 -12.10 -16.59 -2.44
CA LEU A 94 -12.32 -16.29 -1.02
C LEU A 94 -11.05 -16.47 -0.18
N GLY A 95 -9.93 -16.85 -0.81
CA GLY A 95 -8.77 -17.38 -0.13
C GLY A 95 -9.01 -18.78 0.40
N VAL A 96 -10.00 -19.55 -0.08
CA VAL A 96 -10.22 -20.93 0.38
C VAL A 96 -9.41 -21.88 -0.50
N LYS A 97 -8.34 -22.44 0.07
CA LYS A 97 -7.51 -23.47 -0.55
C LYS A 97 -8.29 -24.72 -0.89
N SER A 98 -9.13 -25.15 0.05
CA SER A 98 -9.96 -26.35 -0.11
C SER A 98 -11.16 -26.26 0.80
N ALA A 99 -12.33 -26.66 0.31
CA ALA A 99 -13.47 -26.96 1.14
C ALA A 99 -14.07 -28.29 0.71
N SER A 100 -14.60 -29.04 1.67
CA SER A 100 -15.22 -30.33 1.42
C SER A 100 -16.40 -30.54 2.35
N VAL A 101 -17.50 -31.02 1.78
CA VAL A 101 -18.62 -31.55 2.56
C VAL A 101 -18.26 -32.97 2.98
N VAL A 102 -18.05 -33.14 4.28
CA VAL A 102 -17.54 -34.38 4.89
C VAL A 102 -18.67 -35.36 5.15
N ASN A 103 -19.85 -34.86 5.55
CA ASN A 103 -21.02 -35.70 5.83
C ASN A 103 -22.30 -34.85 5.72
N VAL A 104 -23.38 -35.47 5.25
CA VAL A 104 -24.74 -34.93 5.34
C VAL A 104 -25.64 -35.99 5.98
N ALA A 105 -26.32 -35.62 7.06
CA ALA A 105 -27.26 -36.49 7.76
C ALA A 105 -28.64 -35.83 7.87
N ALA A 106 -29.71 -36.60 7.63
CA ALA A 106 -31.05 -36.13 7.90
C ALA A 106 -31.26 -35.93 9.41
N SER A 107 -31.80 -34.78 9.80
CA SER A 107 -32.07 -34.38 11.18
C SER A 107 -33.53 -33.93 11.34
N GLY A 108 -34.46 -34.72 10.80
CA GLY A 108 -35.90 -34.46 10.80
C GLY A 108 -36.55 -34.68 9.44
N VAL A 109 -37.81 -34.26 9.29
CA VAL A 109 -38.62 -34.47 8.06
C VAL A 109 -38.13 -33.57 6.90
N ASP A 110 -37.60 -32.39 7.20
CA ASP A 110 -37.11 -31.39 6.22
C ASP A 110 -35.87 -30.61 6.72
N ARG A 111 -34.98 -31.28 7.47
CA ARG A 111 -33.78 -30.67 8.07
C ARG A 111 -32.57 -31.56 7.87
N TYR A 112 -31.43 -30.96 7.56
CA TYR A 112 -30.17 -31.67 7.33
C TYR A 112 -29.05 -31.08 8.18
N GLN A 113 -28.25 -31.96 8.80
CA GLN A 113 -26.97 -31.59 9.38
C GLN A 113 -25.87 -31.79 8.35
N VAL A 114 -25.21 -30.70 7.97
CA VAL A 114 -24.12 -30.70 6.98
C VAL A 114 -22.81 -30.45 7.72
N LYS A 115 -21.92 -31.44 7.74
CA LYS A 115 -20.56 -31.31 8.27
C LYS A 115 -19.61 -30.94 7.14
N ALA A 116 -18.85 -29.86 7.29
CA ALA A 116 -17.87 -29.42 6.32
C ALA A 116 -16.52 -29.08 6.94
N SER A 117 -15.46 -29.20 6.14
CA SER A 117 -14.13 -28.70 6.43
C SER A 117 -13.78 -27.62 5.42
N VAL A 118 -13.32 -26.47 5.89
CA VAL A 118 -12.98 -25.31 5.06
C VAL A 118 -11.59 -24.82 5.43
N THR A 119 -10.66 -24.93 4.50
CA THR A 119 -9.28 -24.46 4.63
C THR A 119 -9.11 -23.15 3.87
N GLY A 120 -8.94 -22.06 4.61
CA GLY A 120 -8.46 -20.80 4.07
C GLY A 120 -6.94 -20.77 3.89
N GLU A 121 -6.46 -19.85 3.06
CA GLU A 121 -5.09 -19.63 2.64
C GLU A 121 -4.88 -18.13 2.38
N ALA A 122 -3.73 -17.61 2.76
CA ALA A 122 -3.24 -16.33 2.27
C ALA A 122 -1.70 -16.30 2.26
N GLY A 123 -1.13 -15.23 1.70
CA GLY A 123 0.31 -15.07 1.46
C GLY A 123 0.64 -14.95 -0.03
N VAL A 124 1.91 -14.67 -0.35
CA VAL A 124 2.43 -14.58 -1.74
C VAL A 124 3.76 -15.32 -1.85
N GLY A 125 3.98 -16.03 -2.95
CA GLY A 125 5.21 -16.78 -3.21
C GLY A 125 5.28 -18.10 -2.42
N SER A 126 6.44 -18.41 -1.84
CA SER A 126 6.69 -19.66 -1.08
C SER A 126 6.26 -19.59 0.40
N ALA A 127 5.65 -18.47 0.82
CA ALA A 127 5.12 -18.27 2.18
C ALA A 127 3.58 -18.28 2.11
N LEU A 128 3.02 -19.48 1.96
CA LEU A 128 1.58 -19.74 1.93
C LEU A 128 1.13 -20.24 3.30
N THR A 129 0.14 -19.58 3.86
CA THR A 129 -0.29 -19.75 5.25
C THR A 129 -1.75 -20.17 5.22
N THR A 130 -2.13 -21.30 5.85
CA THR A 130 -3.47 -21.90 5.71
C THR A 130 -4.18 -22.23 7.03
N ALA A 131 -5.44 -21.85 7.21
CA ALA A 131 -6.20 -22.17 8.42
C ALA A 131 -7.42 -23.03 8.09
N THR A 132 -7.68 -24.08 8.87
CA THR A 132 -8.83 -24.96 8.63
C THR A 132 -9.88 -24.79 9.73
N VAL A 133 -11.13 -24.59 9.32
CA VAL A 133 -12.30 -24.58 10.20
C VAL A 133 -13.15 -25.81 9.88
N GLU A 134 -13.45 -26.58 10.92
CA GLU A 134 -14.50 -27.60 10.88
C GLU A 134 -15.80 -26.98 11.39
N VAL A 135 -16.89 -27.18 10.65
CA VAL A 135 -18.18 -26.57 10.93
C VAL A 135 -19.32 -27.58 10.71
N ILE A 136 -20.37 -27.48 11.54
CA ILE A 136 -21.64 -28.17 11.32
C ILE A 136 -22.76 -27.15 11.13
N TYR A 137 -23.47 -27.27 10.02
CA TYR A 137 -24.66 -26.49 9.71
C TYR A 137 -25.93 -27.30 9.97
N ASP A 138 -26.99 -26.59 10.33
CA ASP A 138 -28.37 -27.06 10.34
C ASP A 138 -29.12 -26.35 9.22
N VAL A 139 -29.64 -27.12 8.25
CA VAL A 139 -30.12 -26.61 6.96
C VAL A 139 -31.56 -27.06 6.69
N GLY A 140 -32.44 -26.11 6.39
CA GLY A 140 -33.74 -26.29 5.78
C GLY A 140 -33.68 -25.95 4.27
N PRO A 141 -34.14 -26.84 3.37
CA PRO A 141 -33.99 -26.68 1.91
C PRO A 141 -34.64 -25.41 1.33
N GLY A 142 -33.99 -24.79 0.34
CA GLY A 142 -34.49 -23.69 -0.50
C GLY A 142 -34.94 -24.13 -1.89
N ALA A 143 -35.17 -23.16 -2.79
CA ALA A 143 -35.66 -23.41 -4.17
C ALA A 143 -34.93 -22.57 -5.26
N GLY A 144 -33.65 -22.21 -5.08
CA GLY A 144 -32.93 -21.25 -5.95
C GLY A 144 -31.59 -21.76 -6.51
N GLY A 145 -31.10 -21.17 -7.61
CA GLY A 145 -29.79 -21.50 -8.21
C GLY A 145 -28.63 -20.66 -7.66
N PRO A 146 -27.35 -21.09 -7.80
CA PRO A 146 -26.22 -20.44 -7.16
C PRO A 146 -25.73 -19.16 -7.84
N GLY A 147 -25.52 -18.10 -7.05
CA GLY A 147 -24.89 -16.83 -7.44
C GLY A 147 -23.36 -16.86 -7.44
N THR A 148 -22.72 -15.79 -7.93
CA THR A 148 -21.26 -15.67 -8.09
C THR A 148 -20.52 -15.23 -6.81
N PRO A 149 -19.41 -15.90 -6.42
CA PRO A 149 -18.65 -15.57 -5.22
C PRO A 149 -17.71 -14.35 -5.38
N PRO A 150 -17.38 -13.66 -4.27
CA PRO A 150 -16.55 -12.46 -4.28
C PRO A 150 -15.07 -12.67 -4.62
N VAL A 151 -14.43 -11.60 -5.10
CA VAL A 151 -13.02 -11.55 -5.51
C VAL A 151 -12.18 -10.71 -4.52
N CYS A 152 -11.07 -11.25 -4.05
CA CYS A 152 -10.05 -10.56 -3.25
C CYS A 152 -8.95 -9.96 -4.14
N ALA A 153 -8.53 -8.73 -3.84
CA ALA A 153 -7.39 -8.05 -4.46
C ALA A 153 -6.23 -7.93 -3.45
N SER A 154 -4.96 -7.94 -3.91
CA SER A 154 -3.81 -7.60 -3.06
C SER A 154 -3.86 -6.14 -2.55
N MET A 155 -3.36 -5.90 -1.33
CA MET A 155 -3.43 -4.59 -0.64
C MET A 155 -2.14 -3.77 -0.79
N PRO A 156 -2.23 -2.43 -0.73
CA PRO A 156 -1.09 -1.53 -0.80
C PRO A 156 -0.11 -1.75 0.36
N VAL A 157 1.19 -1.70 0.06
CA VAL A 157 2.29 -1.87 1.03
C VAL A 157 2.66 -0.52 1.68
N ALA A 158 1.68 0.37 1.88
CA ALA A 158 1.92 1.73 2.34
C ALA A 158 1.19 2.06 3.64
N PRO A 159 1.84 2.79 4.58
CA PRO A 159 1.22 3.21 5.83
C PRO A 159 0.20 4.34 5.60
N MET A 160 0.24 5.03 4.46
CA MET A 160 -0.73 6.04 4.06
C MET A 160 -1.32 5.71 2.70
N VAL A 161 -2.63 5.46 2.65
CA VAL A 161 -3.36 5.16 1.41
C VAL A 161 -4.53 6.13 1.25
N PHE A 162 -4.57 6.83 0.13
CA PHE A 162 -5.67 7.73 -0.24
C PHE A 162 -6.33 7.22 -1.52
N ASN A 163 -7.53 6.66 -1.42
CA ASN A 163 -8.30 6.22 -2.58
C ASN A 163 -9.04 7.40 -3.22
N GLY A 164 -8.31 8.41 -3.70
CA GLY A 164 -8.82 9.63 -4.29
C GLY A 164 -7.68 10.60 -4.59
N ASN A 165 -8.00 11.85 -4.92
CA ASN A 165 -6.96 12.88 -5.03
C ASN A 165 -6.46 13.25 -3.63
N LEU A 166 -5.20 13.66 -3.55
CA LEU A 166 -4.60 14.23 -2.35
C LEU A 166 -4.11 15.63 -2.65
N ASP A 167 -4.77 16.63 -2.07
CA ASP A 167 -4.38 18.03 -2.16
C ASP A 167 -3.79 18.50 -0.84
N TYR A 168 -2.51 18.85 -0.87
CA TYR A 168 -1.75 19.31 0.28
C TYR A 168 -1.43 20.80 0.15
N THR A 169 -1.97 21.60 1.07
CA THR A 169 -1.88 23.07 1.01
C THR A 169 -1.13 23.70 2.20
N GLY A 170 -0.63 22.93 3.18
CA GLY A 170 0.26 23.47 4.21
C GLY A 170 0.50 22.60 5.44
N GLY A 171 1.50 22.97 6.24
CA GLY A 171 1.93 22.24 7.45
C GLY A 171 3.17 21.36 7.24
N GLY A 172 3.33 20.35 8.10
CA GLY A 172 4.27 19.24 7.87
C GLY A 172 3.55 18.01 7.31
N LEU A 173 4.17 17.31 6.37
CA LEU A 173 3.77 15.98 5.91
C LEU A 173 5.02 15.11 5.97
N ASP A 174 5.02 14.13 6.86
CA ASP A 174 6.15 13.25 7.02
C ASP A 174 5.70 11.86 7.44
N VAL A 175 6.44 10.87 6.98
CA VAL A 175 6.36 9.49 7.44
C VAL A 175 7.70 9.15 8.08
N VAL A 176 7.68 9.12 9.40
CA VAL A 176 8.86 8.89 10.23
C VAL A 176 9.01 7.38 10.46
N ASN A 177 10.26 6.92 10.57
CA ASN A 177 10.61 5.52 10.83
C ASN A 177 10.19 4.50 9.75
N ALA A 178 9.92 4.95 8.52
CA ALA A 178 9.70 4.05 7.39
C ALA A 178 10.96 3.23 7.08
N VAL A 179 10.88 1.91 7.21
CA VAL A 179 11.92 0.96 6.78
C VAL A 179 11.36 0.18 5.59
N ASP A 180 11.91 0.36 4.40
CA ASP A 180 11.59 -0.40 3.17
C ASP A 180 10.15 -0.28 2.59
N TYR A 181 9.33 0.70 3.03
CA TYR A 181 7.95 0.92 2.53
C TYR A 181 7.82 2.06 1.51
N GLU A 182 6.81 1.97 0.63
CA GLU A 182 6.20 3.14 0.00
C GLU A 182 5.56 3.99 1.10
N ASN A 183 5.98 5.25 1.33
CA ASN A 183 5.43 6.01 2.45
C ASN A 183 3.98 6.42 2.20
N ILE A 184 3.64 6.70 0.94
CA ILE A 184 2.32 7.17 0.54
C ILE A 184 1.88 6.53 -0.78
N VAL A 185 0.60 6.19 -0.85
CA VAL A 185 -0.07 5.72 -2.07
C VAL A 185 -1.31 6.54 -2.31
N VAL A 186 -1.47 7.04 -3.54
CA VAL A 186 -2.60 7.87 -3.95
C VAL A 186 -3.29 7.28 -5.17
N GLY A 187 -4.59 7.00 -5.08
CA GLY A 187 -5.41 6.44 -6.16
C GLY A 187 -5.88 7.46 -7.20
N GLY A 188 -5.71 8.76 -6.93
CA GLY A 188 -5.93 9.88 -7.84
C GLY A 188 -4.67 10.70 -8.07
N ASN A 189 -4.83 12.02 -8.23
CA ASN A 189 -3.72 12.97 -8.38
C ASN A 189 -3.12 13.34 -7.02
N LEU A 190 -1.83 13.66 -7.00
CA LEU A 190 -1.13 14.21 -5.85
C LEU A 190 -0.74 15.67 -6.14
N THR A 191 -1.32 16.63 -5.40
CA THR A 191 -0.98 18.05 -5.51
C THR A 191 -0.35 18.54 -4.21
N ILE A 192 0.83 19.16 -4.27
CA ILE A 192 1.46 19.83 -3.12
C ILE A 192 1.72 21.28 -3.50
N SER A 193 0.93 22.23 -2.97
CA SER A 193 0.98 23.63 -3.39
C SER A 193 1.83 24.55 -2.50
N SER A 194 1.91 24.27 -1.19
CA SER A 194 2.62 25.13 -0.21
C SER A 194 3.09 24.38 1.04
N GLY A 195 3.94 23.37 0.87
CA GLY A 195 4.40 22.52 1.97
C GLY A 195 5.90 22.58 2.23
N SER A 196 6.46 23.67 2.76
CA SER A 196 7.92 23.80 3.01
C SER A 196 8.54 22.65 3.84
N ALA A 197 7.73 21.90 4.59
CA ALA A 197 8.13 20.73 5.39
C ALA A 197 7.55 19.39 4.90
N ALA A 198 6.83 19.35 3.77
CA ALA A 198 6.34 18.10 3.21
C ALA A 198 7.50 17.34 2.55
N LYS A 199 7.76 16.10 2.98
CA LYS A 199 8.73 15.18 2.37
C LYS A 199 8.01 13.90 1.96
N VAL A 200 7.77 13.75 0.66
CA VAL A 200 7.06 12.57 0.13
C VAL A 200 8.00 11.57 -0.51
N SER A 201 7.64 10.29 -0.38
CA SER A 201 8.19 9.16 -1.13
C SER A 201 7.06 8.15 -1.29
N GLY A 202 6.77 7.68 -2.48
CA GLY A 202 5.52 6.96 -2.70
C GLY A 202 5.18 6.71 -4.15
N CYS A 203 3.93 6.30 -4.37
CA CYS A 203 3.39 6.08 -5.70
C CYS A 203 1.98 6.69 -5.88
N THR A 204 1.61 7.02 -7.11
CA THR A 204 0.36 7.73 -7.43
C THR A 204 -0.22 7.24 -8.76
N LYS A 205 -1.53 6.93 -8.81
CA LYS A 205 -2.19 6.50 -10.06
C LYS A 205 -2.42 7.64 -11.05
N GLY A 206 -2.67 8.85 -10.54
CA GLY A 206 -2.84 10.05 -11.35
C GLY A 206 -1.55 10.84 -11.52
N ASP A 207 -1.71 12.11 -11.91
CA ASP A 207 -0.61 13.05 -12.04
C ASP A 207 -0.08 13.50 -10.67
N VAL A 208 1.21 13.86 -10.63
CA VAL A 208 1.85 14.50 -9.48
C VAL A 208 2.22 15.93 -9.84
N SER A 209 1.75 16.90 -9.07
CA SER A 209 2.09 18.32 -9.20
C SER A 209 2.63 18.85 -7.89
N LEU A 210 3.92 19.19 -7.87
CA LEU A 210 4.59 19.81 -6.72
C LEU A 210 4.93 21.26 -7.08
N SER A 211 4.43 22.24 -6.32
CA SER A 211 4.76 23.67 -6.46
C SER A 211 5.33 24.29 -5.18
N GLY A 212 5.79 23.44 -4.26
CA GLY A 212 6.43 23.79 -2.99
C GLY A 212 6.78 22.52 -2.20
N GLY A 213 7.64 22.65 -1.18
CA GLY A 213 8.10 21.52 -0.37
C GLY A 213 9.29 20.75 -0.94
N GLY A 214 9.48 19.49 -0.51
CA GLY A 214 10.62 18.68 -0.89
C GLY A 214 10.28 17.21 -1.11
N LEU A 215 11.19 16.50 -1.77
CA LEU A 215 11.16 15.04 -1.81
C LEU A 215 12.02 14.48 -0.68
N LYS A 216 11.67 13.31 -0.17
CA LYS A 216 12.50 12.62 0.83
C LYS A 216 13.86 12.27 0.21
N GLU A 217 14.94 12.59 0.93
CA GLU A 217 16.28 12.17 0.53
C GLU A 217 16.36 10.65 0.46
N ASN A 218 17.02 10.13 -0.57
CA ASN A 218 17.13 8.70 -0.87
C ASN A 218 15.78 7.98 -1.06
N GLY A 219 14.68 8.73 -1.23
CA GLY A 219 13.36 8.18 -1.52
C GLY A 219 13.10 8.02 -3.02
N HIS A 220 11.83 7.85 -3.37
CA HIS A 220 11.36 7.78 -4.73
C HIS A 220 9.93 8.30 -4.87
N LEU A 221 9.58 8.77 -6.06
CA LEU A 221 8.22 9.19 -6.39
C LEU A 221 7.85 8.58 -7.74
N TYR A 222 6.84 7.71 -7.69
CA TYR A 222 6.33 6.97 -8.83
C TYR A 222 4.93 7.45 -9.22
N SER A 223 4.64 7.49 -10.52
CA SER A 223 3.33 7.91 -11.02
C SER A 223 2.94 7.12 -12.26
N GLU A 224 1.70 6.63 -12.32
CA GLU A 224 1.13 6.11 -13.58
C GLU A 224 0.87 7.27 -14.58
N GLY A 225 0.72 8.49 -14.08
CA GLY A 225 0.61 9.74 -14.85
C GLY A 225 1.92 10.53 -14.93
N GLY A 226 1.80 11.83 -15.18
CA GLY A 226 2.92 12.76 -15.30
C GLY A 226 3.38 13.33 -13.95
N ILE A 227 4.68 13.59 -13.83
CA ILE A 227 5.29 14.26 -12.68
C ILE A 227 5.73 15.66 -13.10
N THR A 228 5.11 16.68 -12.53
CA THR A 228 5.51 18.08 -12.69
C THR A 228 5.99 18.64 -11.36
N ILE A 229 7.21 19.16 -11.34
CA ILE A 229 7.76 19.80 -10.14
C ILE A 229 8.24 21.21 -10.48
N LYS A 230 7.70 22.15 -9.71
CA LYS A 230 8.02 23.57 -9.74
C LYS A 230 8.43 24.01 -8.34
N SER A 231 9.41 24.92 -8.23
CA SER A 231 9.75 25.57 -6.97
C SER A 231 9.97 24.62 -5.77
N MET A 232 10.73 23.54 -5.96
CA MET A 232 11.04 22.59 -4.88
C MET A 232 12.40 22.86 -4.22
N THR A 233 12.57 22.37 -2.99
CA THR A 233 13.91 22.19 -2.41
C THR A 233 14.63 21.05 -3.14
N PRO A 234 15.85 21.26 -3.68
CA PRO A 234 16.55 20.23 -4.45
C PRO A 234 16.80 18.95 -3.63
N PRO A 235 16.33 17.77 -4.08
CA PRO A 235 16.53 16.53 -3.36
C PRO A 235 17.92 15.92 -3.57
N ASN A 236 18.29 14.98 -2.70
CA ASN A 236 19.49 14.16 -2.82
C ASN A 236 19.14 12.67 -2.76
N GLY A 237 19.55 11.91 -3.76
CA GLY A 237 19.38 10.46 -3.82
C GLY A 237 18.00 9.97 -4.29
N THR A 238 17.14 10.85 -4.81
CA THR A 238 15.75 10.49 -5.14
C THR A 238 15.61 9.86 -6.54
N THR A 239 14.67 8.94 -6.72
CA THR A 239 14.25 8.44 -8.05
C THR A 239 12.87 8.96 -8.44
N LEU A 240 12.71 9.45 -9.67
CA LEU A 240 11.41 9.76 -10.27
C LEU A 240 11.11 8.73 -11.38
N TRP A 241 9.89 8.19 -11.38
CA TRP A 241 9.43 7.29 -12.45
C TRP A 241 7.97 7.56 -12.79
N GLY A 242 7.66 7.94 -14.02
CA GLY A 242 6.27 8.01 -14.43
C GLY A 242 6.02 8.02 -15.93
N GLN A 243 4.84 8.48 -16.35
CA GLN A 243 4.52 8.64 -17.76
C GLN A 243 5.39 9.72 -18.41
N GLN A 244 5.59 10.84 -17.73
CA GLN A 244 6.39 11.99 -18.16
C GLN A 244 6.94 12.73 -16.93
N ILE A 245 8.05 13.46 -17.09
CA ILE A 245 8.70 14.22 -16.01
C ILE A 245 9.02 15.64 -16.50
N SER A 246 8.62 16.66 -15.74
CA SER A 246 8.92 18.06 -16.01
C SER A 246 9.43 18.77 -14.75
N LEU A 247 10.67 19.26 -14.79
CA LEU A 247 11.35 19.96 -13.69
C LEU A 247 11.74 21.39 -14.10
N ASP A 248 11.34 22.38 -13.30
CA ASP A 248 11.74 23.78 -13.52
C ASP A 248 13.17 24.09 -13.00
N GLY A 249 13.56 25.37 -13.05
CA GLY A 249 14.89 25.82 -12.62
C GLY A 249 15.27 25.48 -11.17
N SER A 250 14.29 25.17 -10.31
CA SER A 250 14.56 24.75 -8.93
C SER A 250 15.30 23.41 -8.85
N SER A 251 15.27 22.58 -9.90
CA SER A 251 16.02 21.32 -9.94
C SER A 251 17.53 21.48 -10.17
N SER A 252 18.03 22.70 -10.40
CA SER A 252 19.45 22.91 -10.75
C SER A 252 20.42 22.40 -9.69
N GLY A 253 20.03 22.41 -8.42
CA GLY A 253 20.81 21.83 -7.31
C GLY A 253 20.54 20.34 -7.05
N ALA A 254 19.62 19.71 -7.78
CA ALA A 254 19.09 18.39 -7.44
C ALA A 254 20.07 17.28 -7.83
N ARG A 255 20.12 16.24 -6.99
CA ARG A 255 20.93 15.04 -7.18
C ARG A 255 20.04 13.81 -7.25
N PHE A 256 19.66 13.38 -8.46
CA PHE A 256 18.77 12.23 -8.66
C PHE A 256 19.54 10.92 -8.87
N VAL A 257 18.99 9.82 -8.37
CA VAL A 257 19.44 8.47 -8.72
C VAL A 257 18.95 8.15 -10.13
N ALA A 258 17.66 8.31 -10.41
CA ALA A 258 17.15 8.13 -11.76
C ALA A 258 15.94 9.00 -12.07
N LEU A 259 15.82 9.40 -13.34
CA LEU A 259 14.61 9.96 -13.94
C LEU A 259 14.16 8.99 -15.04
N LYS A 260 13.01 8.35 -14.88
CA LYS A 260 12.49 7.34 -15.82
C LYS A 260 11.12 7.78 -16.34
N ALA A 261 10.96 7.81 -17.65
CA ALA A 261 9.68 8.15 -18.26
C ALA A 261 9.31 7.27 -19.45
N GLY A 262 8.04 6.88 -19.49
CA GLY A 262 7.38 6.34 -20.67
C GLY A 262 7.49 4.83 -20.88
N ALA A 263 6.57 4.34 -21.70
CA ALA A 263 6.44 2.94 -22.08
C ALA A 263 6.06 2.81 -23.55
N TYR A 264 6.18 1.60 -24.09
CA TYR A 264 5.51 1.25 -25.32
C TYR A 264 4.02 1.07 -25.07
N SER A 265 3.18 1.69 -25.89
CA SER A 265 1.77 1.32 -26.01
C SER A 265 1.70 0.07 -26.87
N VAL A 266 1.19 -1.02 -26.29
CA VAL A 266 1.23 -2.35 -26.92
C VAL A 266 -0.16 -2.95 -27.04
N SER A 267 -0.34 -3.71 -28.12
CA SER A 267 -1.40 -4.69 -28.26
C SER A 267 -0.89 -6.06 -27.83
N LEU A 268 -1.73 -6.83 -27.13
CA LEU A 268 -1.47 -8.22 -26.82
C LEU A 268 -1.97 -9.07 -27.97
N ASN A 269 -1.08 -9.81 -28.61
CA ASN A 269 -1.41 -10.63 -29.76
C ASN A 269 -1.26 -12.11 -29.40
N ALA A 270 -2.38 -12.84 -29.31
CA ALA A 270 -2.47 -14.25 -28.95
C ALA A 270 -3.12 -15.03 -30.09
N GLY A 271 -2.48 -16.11 -30.57
CA GLY A 271 -3.01 -16.91 -31.69
C GLY A 271 -3.25 -16.09 -32.98
N GLY A 272 -2.46 -15.04 -33.21
CA GLY A 272 -2.58 -14.15 -34.37
C GLY A 272 -3.71 -13.11 -34.29
N LYS A 273 -4.40 -13.00 -33.15
CA LYS A 273 -5.44 -11.99 -32.90
C LYS A 273 -5.05 -11.08 -31.75
N THR A 274 -5.36 -9.80 -31.88
CA THR A 274 -5.34 -8.87 -30.76
C THR A 274 -6.40 -9.30 -29.74
N VAL A 275 -6.01 -9.36 -28.46
CA VAL A 275 -6.86 -9.79 -27.35
C VAL A 275 -6.89 -8.78 -26.21
N GLY A 276 -6.10 -7.71 -26.29
CA GLY A 276 -6.02 -6.67 -25.27
C GLY A 276 -4.92 -5.64 -25.54
N SER A 277 -4.72 -4.76 -24.56
CA SER A 277 -3.70 -3.71 -24.55
C SER A 277 -2.99 -3.57 -23.20
N ALA A 278 -1.79 -2.97 -23.22
CA ALA A 278 -1.01 -2.65 -22.04
C ALA A 278 0.00 -1.52 -22.31
N TYR A 279 0.68 -1.07 -21.25
CA TYR A 279 1.85 -0.20 -21.31
C TYR A 279 3.07 -0.93 -20.75
N VAL A 280 4.09 -1.16 -21.58
CA VAL A 280 5.19 -2.07 -21.25
C VAL A 280 6.55 -1.41 -21.51
N GLY A 281 7.47 -1.54 -20.55
CA GLY A 281 8.89 -1.20 -20.71
C GLY A 281 9.69 -2.36 -21.30
N GLY A 282 10.85 -2.09 -21.87
CA GLY A 282 11.68 -3.07 -22.55
C GLY A 282 12.38 -2.51 -23.78
N SER A 283 12.89 -3.37 -24.65
CA SER A 283 13.46 -3.01 -25.95
C SER A 283 12.65 -3.63 -27.09
N LEU A 284 12.74 -3.08 -28.30
CA LEU A 284 12.17 -3.75 -29.47
C LEU A 284 13.14 -4.79 -30.01
N ILE A 285 12.60 -5.94 -30.44
CA ILE A 285 13.39 -6.98 -31.10
C ILE A 285 13.76 -6.47 -32.50
N PRO A 286 15.06 -6.30 -32.83
CA PRO A 286 15.50 -5.64 -34.06
C PRO A 286 14.89 -6.19 -35.35
N SER A 287 14.76 -7.52 -35.46
CA SER A 287 14.21 -8.21 -36.64
C SER A 287 12.71 -7.96 -36.85
N THR A 288 12.01 -7.43 -35.84
CA THR A 288 10.57 -7.17 -35.87
C THR A 288 10.23 -5.68 -36.00
N VAL A 289 11.24 -4.82 -35.95
CA VAL A 289 11.05 -3.38 -36.05
C VAL A 289 10.53 -3.03 -37.44
N SER A 290 9.52 -2.17 -37.49
CA SER A 290 9.00 -1.59 -38.71
C SER A 290 8.96 -0.07 -38.60
N GLY A 291 9.11 0.62 -39.73
CA GLY A 291 9.28 2.07 -39.74
C GLY A 291 10.74 2.53 -39.61
N GLY A 292 10.93 3.84 -39.52
CA GLY A 292 12.25 4.46 -39.40
C GLY A 292 12.72 4.62 -37.96
N ILE A 293 13.79 5.38 -37.78
CA ILE A 293 14.20 5.88 -36.47
C ILE A 293 13.36 7.11 -36.07
N PRO A 294 13.07 7.31 -34.78
CA PRO A 294 13.36 6.39 -33.68
C PRO A 294 12.44 5.15 -33.70
N TRP A 295 12.93 4.07 -33.10
CA TRP A 295 12.18 2.82 -33.03
C TRP A 295 10.93 2.96 -32.14
N VAL A 296 9.77 2.73 -32.76
CA VAL A 296 8.45 2.80 -32.11
C VAL A 296 7.64 1.52 -32.36
N ASN A 297 7.63 1.01 -33.60
CA ASN A 297 6.81 -0.14 -33.98
C ASN A 297 7.64 -1.42 -34.01
N GLY A 298 7.15 -2.47 -33.35
CA GLY A 298 7.81 -3.78 -33.31
C GLY A 298 7.33 -4.65 -32.17
N THR A 299 7.94 -5.82 -32.01
CA THR A 299 7.67 -6.69 -30.85
C THR A 299 8.53 -6.27 -29.68
N VAL A 300 7.90 -6.02 -28.53
CA VAL A 300 8.58 -5.61 -27.30
C VAL A 300 9.12 -6.85 -26.60
N LEU A 301 10.41 -6.82 -26.28
CA LEU A 301 11.07 -7.68 -25.32
C LEU A 301 11.02 -6.99 -23.94
N PRO A 302 10.06 -7.35 -23.06
CA PRO A 302 9.91 -6.70 -21.76
C PRO A 302 11.12 -6.93 -20.84
N SER A 303 11.42 -5.92 -20.02
CA SER A 303 12.53 -5.99 -19.05
C SER A 303 12.11 -6.75 -17.78
N VAL A 304 12.31 -8.07 -17.76
CA VAL A 304 11.85 -8.95 -16.65
C VAL A 304 12.62 -8.79 -15.33
N ALA A 305 13.86 -8.27 -15.34
CA ALA A 305 14.74 -8.25 -14.16
C ALA A 305 14.46 -7.11 -13.16
N ALA A 306 13.83 -6.02 -13.60
CA ALA A 306 13.58 -4.82 -12.77
C ALA A 306 12.15 -4.25 -12.94
N ALA A 307 11.25 -5.02 -13.53
CA ALA A 307 9.91 -4.56 -13.89
C ALA A 307 8.97 -4.38 -12.69
N SER A 308 8.22 -3.29 -12.73
CA SER A 308 6.94 -3.17 -12.04
C SER A 308 5.91 -4.07 -12.74
N PRO A 309 4.91 -4.62 -12.01
CA PRO A 309 3.83 -5.35 -12.65
C PRO A 309 3.12 -4.52 -13.72
N VAL A 310 2.62 -5.16 -14.76
CA VAL A 310 1.97 -4.50 -15.90
C VAL A 310 0.46 -4.63 -15.79
N LEU A 311 -0.26 -3.51 -15.86
CA LEU A 311 -1.71 -3.52 -16.03
C LEU A 311 -2.06 -3.91 -17.47
N VAL A 312 -2.74 -5.05 -17.62
CA VAL A 312 -3.26 -5.57 -18.88
C VAL A 312 -4.77 -5.37 -18.91
N THR A 313 -5.29 -4.85 -20.02
CA THR A 313 -6.74 -4.75 -20.26
C THR A 313 -7.09 -5.58 -21.49
N LEU A 314 -7.92 -6.61 -21.32
CA LEU A 314 -8.43 -7.42 -22.43
C LEU A 314 -9.56 -6.67 -23.16
N ASP A 315 -9.81 -7.00 -24.42
CA ASP A 315 -10.81 -6.30 -25.27
C ASP A 315 -12.24 -6.33 -24.69
N GLY A 316 -12.55 -7.32 -23.84
CA GLY A 316 -13.80 -7.41 -23.08
C GLY A 316 -13.84 -6.59 -21.77
N GLY A 317 -12.87 -5.70 -21.55
CA GLY A 317 -12.76 -4.85 -20.36
C GLY A 317 -12.26 -5.55 -19.09
N SER A 318 -11.88 -6.83 -19.17
CA SER A 318 -11.29 -7.53 -18.03
C SER A 318 -9.86 -7.06 -17.81
N THR A 319 -9.51 -6.77 -16.56
CA THR A 319 -8.22 -6.19 -16.20
C THR A 319 -7.41 -7.15 -15.34
N PHE A 320 -6.10 -7.19 -15.58
CA PHE A 320 -5.16 -8.06 -14.92
C PHE A 320 -3.89 -7.31 -14.55
N LEU A 321 -3.30 -7.69 -13.42
CA LEU A 321 -1.96 -7.29 -13.05
C LEU A 321 -1.00 -8.43 -13.36
N LEU A 322 -0.13 -8.25 -14.34
CA LEU A 322 0.84 -9.25 -14.79
C LEU A 322 2.20 -9.02 -14.13
N ASP A 323 2.67 -10.00 -13.34
CA ASP A 323 4.01 -9.97 -12.78
C ASP A 323 5.06 -10.44 -13.79
N LEU A 324 5.80 -9.49 -14.36
CA LEU A 324 6.82 -9.77 -15.36
C LEU A 324 8.00 -10.62 -14.83
N LYS A 325 8.16 -10.76 -13.50
CA LYS A 325 9.20 -11.62 -12.91
C LYS A 325 8.81 -13.10 -12.90
N ARG A 326 7.52 -13.40 -13.12
CA ARG A 326 6.95 -14.75 -13.05
C ARG A 326 6.62 -15.34 -14.42
N ILE A 327 6.87 -14.60 -15.49
CA ILE A 327 6.71 -15.06 -16.87
C ILE A 327 8.05 -15.49 -17.47
N THR A 328 7.99 -16.26 -18.54
CA THR A 328 9.13 -16.50 -19.43
C THR A 328 8.91 -15.77 -20.74
N VAL A 329 9.97 -15.19 -21.29
CA VAL A 329 9.93 -14.45 -22.55
C VAL A 329 11.02 -14.96 -23.48
N ASP A 330 10.62 -15.41 -24.66
CA ASP A 330 11.55 -15.80 -25.71
C ASP A 330 12.24 -14.54 -26.28
N SER A 331 13.56 -14.47 -26.19
CA SER A 331 14.34 -13.29 -26.57
C SER A 331 14.40 -13.01 -28.08
N THR A 332 14.07 -14.01 -28.91
CA THR A 332 14.12 -13.91 -30.38
C THR A 332 12.76 -13.53 -30.96
N THR A 333 11.69 -14.06 -30.39
CA THR A 333 10.32 -13.91 -30.89
C THR A 333 9.46 -12.98 -30.05
N GLY A 334 9.85 -12.71 -28.80
CA GLY A 334 9.08 -11.89 -27.85
C GLY A 334 7.85 -12.60 -27.30
N VAL A 335 7.72 -13.91 -27.49
CA VAL A 335 6.60 -14.70 -26.98
C VAL A 335 6.70 -14.80 -25.46
N VAL A 336 5.66 -14.33 -24.78
CA VAL A 336 5.43 -14.48 -23.34
C VAL A 336 4.73 -15.81 -23.08
N THR A 337 5.11 -16.50 -22.00
CA THR A 337 4.47 -17.75 -21.51
C THR A 337 4.35 -17.75 -19.99
N GLY A 338 3.38 -18.50 -19.46
CA GLY A 338 3.08 -18.59 -18.02
C GLY A 338 2.27 -17.41 -17.48
N ALA A 339 1.69 -16.59 -18.36
CA ALA A 339 1.01 -15.36 -17.96
C ALA A 339 -0.27 -15.62 -17.15
N THR A 340 -0.97 -16.73 -17.36
CA THR A 340 -2.17 -17.04 -16.57
C THR A 340 -1.82 -17.22 -15.09
N ALA A 341 -0.73 -17.94 -14.79
CA ALA A 341 -0.26 -18.19 -13.43
C ALA A 341 0.51 -17.00 -12.81
N ALA A 342 1.01 -16.09 -13.64
CA ALA A 342 1.70 -14.87 -13.24
C ALA A 342 0.77 -13.64 -13.13
N SER A 343 -0.52 -13.79 -13.43
CA SER A 343 -1.49 -12.69 -13.43
C SER A 343 -2.46 -12.74 -12.25
N GLU A 344 -2.73 -11.57 -11.69
CA GLU A 344 -3.83 -11.35 -10.74
C GLU A 344 -4.99 -10.67 -11.47
N ARG A 345 -6.20 -11.22 -11.40
CA ARG A 345 -7.38 -10.59 -11.97
C ARG A 345 -7.83 -9.43 -11.09
N LEU A 346 -7.96 -8.25 -11.68
CA LEU A 346 -8.45 -7.04 -11.00
C LEU A 346 -9.95 -6.80 -11.22
N GLY A 347 -10.48 -7.21 -12.38
CA GLY A 347 -11.89 -7.06 -12.72
C GLY A 347 -12.29 -7.77 -14.02
N GLY A 348 -13.60 -7.95 -14.21
CA GLY A 348 -14.18 -8.61 -15.38
C GLY A 348 -14.06 -10.14 -15.39
N ASN A 349 -14.65 -10.79 -16.40
CA ASN A 349 -14.88 -12.24 -16.42
C ASN A 349 -14.02 -13.01 -17.43
N ALA A 350 -13.32 -12.34 -18.37
CA ALA A 350 -12.56 -13.02 -19.43
C ALA A 350 -11.27 -13.65 -18.88
N ALA A 351 -10.82 -14.80 -19.39
CA ALA A 351 -9.57 -15.44 -18.91
C ALA A 351 -8.32 -14.77 -19.49
N MET A 352 -7.25 -14.67 -18.69
CA MET A 352 -5.94 -14.22 -19.16
C MET A 352 -5.32 -15.30 -20.08
N PRO A 353 -4.94 -14.98 -21.32
CA PRO A 353 -4.22 -15.91 -22.19
C PRO A 353 -2.86 -16.29 -21.58
N ASP A 354 -2.50 -17.58 -21.60
CA ASP A 354 -1.23 -18.03 -21.01
C ASP A 354 -0.01 -17.65 -21.87
N SER A 355 -0.21 -17.47 -23.19
CA SER A 355 0.82 -17.06 -24.13
C SER A 355 0.35 -16.02 -25.14
N PHE A 356 1.18 -15.01 -25.39
CA PHE A 356 0.96 -13.91 -26.33
C PHE A 356 2.27 -13.16 -26.63
N THR A 357 2.22 -12.18 -27.53
CA THR A 357 3.33 -11.22 -27.77
C THR A 357 2.87 -9.80 -27.49
N PHE A 358 3.77 -8.94 -27.04
CA PHE A 358 3.53 -7.50 -26.94
C PHE A 358 3.95 -6.81 -28.24
N ARG A 359 3.01 -6.28 -29.00
CA ARG A 359 3.29 -5.54 -30.24
C ARG A 359 3.07 -4.05 -30.06
N SER A 360 4.14 -3.27 -30.13
CA SER A 360 4.06 -1.82 -30.01
C SER A 360 3.66 -1.16 -31.33
N THR A 361 2.84 -0.12 -31.22
CA THR A 361 2.42 0.76 -32.33
C THR A 361 2.59 2.26 -32.02
N ALA A 362 2.89 2.59 -30.76
CA ALA A 362 3.03 3.96 -30.29
C ALA A 362 3.82 4.01 -28.98
N ILE A 363 4.27 5.20 -28.62
CA ILE A 363 4.85 5.48 -27.31
C ILE A 363 3.78 6.09 -26.41
N HIS A 364 3.76 5.64 -25.16
CA HIS A 364 2.95 6.22 -24.09
C HIS A 364 3.84 7.09 -23.20
N GLY A 365 3.73 8.42 -23.34
CA GLY A 365 4.54 9.39 -22.61
C GLY A 365 6.00 9.41 -23.05
N GLY A 366 6.92 9.42 -22.09
CA GLY A 366 8.36 9.35 -22.31
C GLY A 366 9.07 10.69 -22.37
N ASP A 367 8.39 11.79 -22.10
CA ASP A 367 9.01 13.12 -22.07
C ASP A 367 9.73 13.33 -20.73
N VAL A 368 11.00 13.75 -20.78
CA VAL A 368 11.77 14.20 -19.62
C VAL A 368 12.32 15.59 -19.91
N THR A 369 11.84 16.61 -19.20
CA THR A 369 12.27 17.99 -19.37
C THR A 369 12.84 18.55 -18.06
N THR A 370 14.05 19.12 -18.12
CA THR A 370 14.70 19.72 -16.93
C THR A 370 15.44 21.01 -17.30
N GLN A 371 15.30 22.06 -16.49
CA GLN A 371 16.01 23.33 -16.72
C GLN A 371 17.47 23.33 -16.20
N GLY A 372 17.85 22.37 -15.33
CA GLY A 372 19.21 22.20 -14.83
C GLY A 372 19.30 21.01 -13.86
N LEU A 373 20.50 20.42 -13.71
CA LEU A 373 20.74 19.25 -12.85
C LEU A 373 22.18 19.25 -12.30
N ALA A 374 22.34 19.13 -10.98
CA ALA A 374 23.66 19.07 -10.35
C ALA A 374 24.36 17.72 -10.53
N ARG A 375 23.61 16.62 -10.43
CA ARG A 375 24.04 15.26 -10.86
C ARG A 375 22.83 14.35 -10.99
N THR A 376 22.70 13.62 -12.08
CA THR A 376 21.71 12.54 -12.21
C THR A 376 22.38 11.27 -12.71
N ASN A 377 22.27 10.16 -11.97
CA ASN A 377 22.98 8.94 -12.37
C ASN A 377 22.38 8.29 -13.63
N LEU A 378 21.05 8.29 -13.76
CA LEU A 378 20.36 7.74 -14.93
C LEU A 378 19.22 8.66 -15.38
N ILE A 379 19.15 8.97 -16.66
CA ILE A 379 17.95 9.50 -17.31
C ILE A 379 17.53 8.53 -18.40
N TRP A 380 16.27 8.09 -18.38
CA TRP A 380 15.72 7.15 -19.36
C TRP A 380 14.34 7.61 -19.84
N GLY A 381 14.22 7.98 -21.12
CA GLY A 381 12.97 8.45 -21.70
C GLY A 381 12.89 8.28 -23.22
N HIS A 382 11.78 8.72 -23.81
CA HIS A 382 11.59 8.79 -25.25
C HIS A 382 12.08 10.13 -25.82
N ARG A 383 11.55 11.26 -25.35
CA ARG A 383 12.01 12.60 -25.75
C ARG A 383 12.59 13.29 -24.54
N VAL A 384 13.84 13.73 -24.65
CA VAL A 384 14.57 14.25 -23.49
C VAL A 384 15.08 15.66 -23.81
N SER A 385 14.75 16.64 -22.97
CA SER A 385 15.17 18.04 -23.10
C SER A 385 15.86 18.52 -21.82
N LEU A 386 17.15 18.80 -21.88
CA LEU A 386 17.98 19.05 -20.69
C LEU A 386 18.71 20.41 -20.73
N GLY A 387 18.67 21.16 -19.63
CA GLY A 387 19.34 22.46 -19.50
C GLY A 387 18.63 23.59 -20.26
N LEU A 388 17.32 23.46 -20.47
CA LEU A 388 16.53 24.34 -21.34
C LEU A 388 15.20 24.75 -20.70
N ASN A 389 14.79 26.00 -20.92
CA ASN A 389 13.45 26.51 -20.64
C ASN A 389 12.85 27.14 -21.89
N GLY A 390 11.86 26.48 -22.50
CA GLY A 390 11.25 26.96 -23.75
C GLY A 390 12.27 27.17 -24.88
N GLY A 391 13.34 26.36 -24.91
CA GLY A 391 14.45 26.49 -25.86
C GLY A 391 15.52 27.51 -25.49
N SER A 392 15.35 28.29 -24.41
CA SER A 392 16.40 29.16 -23.86
C SER A 392 17.34 28.36 -22.95
N LEU A 393 18.63 28.69 -22.98
CA LEU A 393 19.63 28.08 -22.08
C LEU A 393 19.39 28.57 -20.64
N THR A 394 19.31 27.64 -19.70
CA THR A 394 19.06 27.97 -18.29
C THR A 394 20.17 27.55 -17.33
N GLY A 395 20.86 26.45 -17.62
CA GLY A 395 21.93 25.94 -16.76
C GLY A 395 22.60 24.70 -17.33
N GLY A 396 23.75 24.34 -16.76
CA GLY A 396 24.46 23.11 -17.10
C GLY A 396 23.77 21.87 -16.51
N ILE A 397 24.04 20.72 -17.11
CA ILE A 397 23.66 19.40 -16.58
C ILE A 397 24.89 18.55 -16.28
N ASP A 398 24.77 17.62 -15.34
CA ASP A 398 25.73 16.53 -15.13
C ASP A 398 24.97 15.19 -15.04
N VAL A 399 25.15 14.33 -16.04
CA VAL A 399 24.43 13.06 -16.18
C VAL A 399 25.40 11.90 -16.30
N GLY A 400 25.16 10.82 -15.55
CA GLY A 400 25.91 9.58 -15.68
C GLY A 400 25.53 8.84 -16.98
N GLN A 401 24.38 8.16 -16.95
CA GLN A 401 23.85 7.40 -18.07
C GLN A 401 22.62 8.11 -18.64
N LEU A 402 22.63 8.35 -19.94
CA LEU A 402 21.53 8.98 -20.67
C LEU A 402 21.02 8.02 -21.75
N TYR A 403 19.81 7.51 -21.53
CA TYR A 403 19.09 6.59 -22.41
C TYR A 403 17.91 7.29 -23.03
N VAL A 404 17.97 7.52 -24.33
CA VAL A 404 16.93 8.24 -25.08
C VAL A 404 16.44 7.36 -26.22
N ASN A 405 15.21 6.85 -26.15
CA ASN A 405 14.65 6.04 -27.24
C ASN A 405 14.39 6.87 -28.51
N GLY A 406 13.94 8.12 -28.32
CA GLY A 406 13.64 9.08 -29.37
C GLY A 406 14.73 10.15 -29.49
N ASN A 407 14.31 11.42 -29.49
CA ASN A 407 15.20 12.55 -29.72
C ASN A 407 15.70 13.17 -28.42
N LEU A 408 16.95 13.62 -28.44
CA LEU A 408 17.61 14.37 -27.37
C LEU A 408 17.79 15.83 -27.78
N GLU A 409 17.33 16.75 -26.94
CA GLU A 409 17.64 18.16 -27.00
C GLU A 409 18.41 18.56 -25.73
N VAL A 410 19.55 19.23 -25.89
CA VAL A 410 20.43 19.55 -24.77
C VAL A 410 21.03 20.94 -24.93
N GLY A 411 21.06 21.70 -23.83
CA GLY A 411 21.73 22.99 -23.73
C GLY A 411 23.26 22.81 -23.68
N THR A 412 23.80 22.74 -22.46
CA THR A 412 25.24 22.53 -22.19
C THR A 412 25.42 21.61 -20.97
N GLY A 413 26.61 21.04 -20.76
CA GLY A 413 26.91 20.23 -19.57
C GLY A 413 27.76 19.00 -19.86
N LYS A 414 27.70 18.01 -18.96
CA LYS A 414 28.46 16.75 -19.00
C LYS A 414 27.50 15.55 -19.03
N ILE A 415 27.84 14.56 -19.87
CA ILE A 415 27.16 13.27 -19.99
C ILE A 415 28.24 12.18 -20.02
N ASP A 416 28.27 11.25 -19.07
CA ASP A 416 29.32 10.23 -19.04
C ASP A 416 29.11 9.17 -20.14
N ALA A 417 27.87 8.71 -20.34
CA ALA A 417 27.49 7.72 -21.35
C ALA A 417 26.11 8.02 -21.98
N LEU A 418 26.02 7.98 -23.31
CA LEU A 418 24.81 8.23 -24.10
C LEU A 418 24.44 7.03 -24.99
N VAL A 419 23.18 6.61 -24.95
CA VAL A 419 22.57 5.70 -25.94
C VAL A 419 21.31 6.36 -26.49
N GLY A 420 21.31 6.70 -27.78
CA GLY A 420 20.22 7.42 -28.44
C GLY A 420 19.61 6.64 -29.61
N GLY A 421 18.29 6.48 -29.63
CA GLY A 421 17.55 5.86 -30.73
C GLY A 421 17.09 6.84 -31.82
N GLY A 422 17.21 8.15 -31.60
CA GLY A 422 16.87 9.20 -32.56
C GLY A 422 17.97 10.25 -32.70
N ASP A 423 17.57 11.48 -33.02
CA ASP A 423 18.48 12.61 -33.26
C ASP A 423 18.95 13.27 -31.97
N VAL A 424 20.15 13.87 -32.01
CA VAL A 424 20.69 14.71 -30.94
C VAL A 424 20.79 16.15 -31.41
N TRP A 425 20.26 17.07 -30.61
CA TRP A 425 20.36 18.50 -30.84
C TRP A 425 21.03 19.21 -29.67
N ALA A 426 22.29 19.62 -29.86
CA ALA A 426 23.03 20.47 -28.94
C ALA A 426 22.71 21.95 -29.21
N ARG A 427 21.59 22.44 -28.66
CA ARG A 427 21.07 23.77 -28.97
C ARG A 427 22.03 24.90 -28.56
N GLY A 428 22.71 24.75 -27.42
CA GLY A 428 23.65 25.75 -26.91
C GLY A 428 24.98 25.81 -27.65
N ALA A 429 25.25 24.83 -28.52
CA ALA A 429 26.55 24.69 -29.16
C ALA A 429 26.73 25.65 -30.33
N GLY A 430 27.89 26.30 -30.39
CA GLY A 430 28.35 27.08 -31.53
C GLY A 430 29.46 26.34 -32.28
N ARG A 431 29.66 26.68 -33.56
CA ARG A 431 30.77 26.18 -34.38
C ARG A 431 31.55 27.36 -34.95
N SER A 432 32.85 27.44 -34.65
CA SER A 432 33.73 28.47 -35.21
C SER A 432 34.50 27.97 -36.42
N ASN A 433 35.03 26.74 -36.37
CA ASN A 433 35.80 26.08 -37.43
C ASN A 433 35.55 24.56 -37.41
N LYS A 434 36.13 23.83 -38.39
CA LYS A 434 36.06 22.36 -38.45
C LYS A 434 36.57 21.73 -37.15
N GLY A 435 35.73 20.95 -36.47
CA GLY A 435 36.08 20.29 -35.20
C GLY A 435 36.15 21.21 -33.97
N ALA A 436 35.85 22.52 -34.10
CA ALA A 436 35.88 23.48 -33.01
C ALA A 436 34.46 23.92 -32.63
N TYR A 437 33.93 23.30 -31.57
CA TYR A 437 32.59 23.60 -31.04
C TYR A 437 32.68 24.25 -29.66
N SER A 438 32.06 25.41 -29.51
CA SER A 438 31.84 26.04 -28.21
C SER A 438 30.55 25.52 -27.59
N ASN A 439 30.49 25.40 -26.27
CA ASN A 439 29.28 25.03 -25.51
C ASN A 439 28.62 23.69 -25.91
N PHE A 440 29.30 22.85 -26.69
CA PHE A 440 28.83 21.49 -26.96
C PHE A 440 28.90 20.66 -25.68
N PRO A 441 27.89 19.83 -25.36
CA PRO A 441 27.92 18.99 -24.17
C PRO A 441 29.12 18.04 -24.19
N GLN A 442 29.84 17.95 -23.07
CA GLN A 442 30.95 17.02 -22.91
C GLN A 442 30.40 15.61 -22.76
N ILE A 443 30.53 14.78 -23.80
CA ILE A 443 30.07 13.40 -23.79
C ILE A 443 31.29 12.48 -23.69
N GLY A 444 31.33 11.63 -22.67
CA GLY A 444 32.43 10.68 -22.47
C GLY A 444 32.41 9.55 -23.50
N SER A 445 31.23 8.97 -23.72
CA SER A 445 30.98 7.97 -24.77
C SER A 445 29.52 8.01 -25.22
N GLY A 446 29.25 7.83 -26.52
CA GLY A 446 27.89 7.91 -27.03
C GLY A 446 27.69 7.17 -28.34
N ASN A 447 26.64 6.36 -28.43
CA ASN A 447 26.16 5.80 -29.70
C ASN A 447 24.75 6.31 -29.96
N VAL A 448 24.52 6.87 -31.14
CA VAL A 448 23.20 7.37 -31.54
C VAL A 448 22.82 6.89 -32.93
N ALA A 449 21.57 6.48 -33.11
CA ALA A 449 21.06 6.01 -34.40
C ALA A 449 20.81 7.17 -35.38
N GLY A 450 20.40 8.34 -34.88
CA GLY A 450 20.09 9.51 -35.68
C GLY A 450 21.28 10.42 -35.98
N GLN A 451 20.95 11.63 -36.41
CA GLN A 451 21.90 12.69 -36.75
C GLN A 451 22.19 13.57 -35.54
N VAL A 452 23.31 14.28 -35.59
CA VAL A 452 23.69 15.28 -34.57
C VAL A 452 23.60 16.67 -35.19
N SER A 453 22.93 17.59 -34.50
CA SER A 453 22.72 18.99 -34.89
C SER A 453 23.17 19.95 -33.79
N TYR A 454 23.51 21.18 -34.15
CA TYR A 454 23.97 22.20 -33.22
C TYR A 454 23.31 23.57 -33.45
N GLY A 455 23.40 24.44 -32.44
CA GLY A 455 22.94 25.83 -32.49
C GLY A 455 21.42 26.00 -32.44
N SER A 456 20.96 27.23 -32.23
CA SER A 456 19.52 27.56 -32.12
C SER A 456 18.74 27.32 -33.41
N ALA A 457 19.40 27.32 -34.56
CA ALA A 457 18.81 27.04 -35.88
C ALA A 457 18.71 25.54 -36.22
N LYS A 458 19.17 24.64 -35.34
CA LYS A 458 19.23 23.18 -35.57
C LYS A 458 20.00 22.83 -36.86
N THR A 459 21.21 23.37 -37.00
CA THR A 459 22.08 23.08 -38.15
C THR A 459 22.66 21.68 -38.01
N ALA A 460 22.48 20.83 -39.02
CA ALA A 460 23.07 19.49 -39.05
C ALA A 460 24.61 19.57 -39.09
N LEU A 461 25.29 18.61 -38.46
CA LEU A 461 26.73 18.50 -38.59
C LEU A 461 27.14 18.20 -40.05
N PRO A 462 28.12 18.94 -40.61
CA PRO A 462 28.68 18.65 -41.93
C PRO A 462 29.19 17.21 -42.07
N ALA A 463 28.94 16.60 -43.23
CA ALA A 463 29.43 15.27 -43.55
C ALA A 463 30.98 15.21 -43.50
N GLY A 464 31.53 14.19 -42.84
CA GLY A 464 32.98 14.00 -42.70
C GLY A 464 33.64 14.78 -41.56
N GLU A 465 32.87 15.46 -40.71
CA GLU A 465 33.36 15.89 -39.39
C GLU A 465 33.30 14.70 -38.42
N GLU A 466 34.45 14.34 -37.83
CA GLU A 466 34.51 13.26 -36.86
C GLU A 466 33.78 13.66 -35.57
N THR A 467 32.66 13.01 -35.31
CA THR A 467 31.92 13.15 -34.04
C THR A 467 32.67 12.56 -32.84
N ALA A 468 33.78 11.84 -33.10
CA ALA A 468 34.64 11.24 -32.09
C ALA A 468 35.24 12.27 -31.12
N ALA A 469 35.61 13.47 -31.60
CA ALA A 469 36.10 14.56 -30.74
C ALA A 469 35.02 15.10 -29.78
N MET A 470 33.74 14.87 -30.10
CA MET A 470 32.58 15.17 -29.25
C MET A 470 32.14 13.98 -28.40
N GLY A 471 32.85 12.84 -28.48
CA GLY A 471 32.51 11.60 -27.76
C GLY A 471 31.24 10.90 -28.24
N ILE A 472 30.69 11.28 -29.40
CA ILE A 472 29.48 10.69 -30.00
C ILE A 472 29.84 9.92 -31.27
N LYS A 473 29.19 8.78 -31.52
CA LYS A 473 29.14 8.09 -32.81
C LYS A 473 27.71 8.18 -33.34
N ALA A 474 27.51 8.95 -34.42
CA ALA A 474 26.21 9.12 -35.06
C ALA A 474 25.93 8.04 -36.12
N GLY A 475 24.67 7.90 -36.54
CA GLY A 475 24.28 6.95 -37.60
C GLY A 475 24.48 5.47 -37.25
N GLN A 476 24.49 5.11 -35.96
CA GLN A 476 24.72 3.73 -35.50
C GLN A 476 23.42 2.91 -35.62
N SER A 477 23.26 2.20 -36.74
CA SER A 477 22.10 1.35 -37.00
C SER A 477 21.87 0.32 -35.88
N GLY A 478 20.60 0.05 -35.55
CA GLY A 478 20.24 -0.91 -34.51
C GLY A 478 20.35 -0.38 -33.08
N THR A 479 20.75 0.88 -32.88
CA THR A 479 20.91 1.46 -31.55
C THR A 479 19.57 1.95 -31.01
N SER A 480 19.08 1.35 -29.92
CA SER A 480 18.00 1.89 -29.11
C SER A 480 18.15 1.39 -27.66
N PRO A 481 18.00 2.25 -26.65
CA PRO A 481 18.00 1.83 -25.26
C PRO A 481 16.64 1.25 -24.80
N GLY A 482 15.60 1.29 -25.64
CA GLY A 482 14.26 0.93 -25.23
C GLY A 482 13.64 1.95 -24.25
N LEU A 483 12.62 1.53 -23.49
CA LEU A 483 11.89 2.36 -22.53
C LEU A 483 11.79 1.70 -21.15
N PRO A 484 11.74 2.50 -20.05
CA PRO A 484 11.70 1.96 -18.70
C PRO A 484 10.37 1.31 -18.33
N GLY A 485 9.28 1.66 -19.01
CA GLY A 485 7.92 1.29 -18.63
C GLY A 485 7.27 2.38 -17.76
N VAL A 486 6.03 2.15 -17.34
CA VAL A 486 5.33 2.99 -16.34
C VAL A 486 5.14 2.14 -15.08
N PRO A 487 5.36 2.68 -13.87
CA PRO A 487 5.16 1.92 -12.64
C PRO A 487 3.67 1.67 -12.41
N TYR A 488 3.31 0.50 -11.87
CA TYR A 488 1.97 0.27 -11.34
C TYR A 488 1.89 0.68 -9.88
N CYS A 489 0.88 1.48 -9.54
CA CYS A 489 0.65 2.01 -8.21
C CYS A 489 -0.57 1.30 -7.59
N ASP A 490 -0.34 0.34 -6.69
CA ASP A 490 -1.44 -0.36 -6.04
C ASP A 490 -2.09 0.50 -4.95
N ALA A 491 -3.15 1.23 -5.30
CA ALA A 491 -3.94 2.06 -4.39
C ALA A 491 -5.27 1.42 -3.97
N ARG A 492 -5.43 0.10 -4.15
CA ARG A 492 -6.68 -0.58 -3.84
C ARG A 492 -6.97 -0.51 -2.34
N VAL A 493 -8.21 -0.22 -2.00
CA VAL A 493 -8.72 -0.25 -0.64
C VAL A 493 -9.97 -1.11 -0.64
N LYS A 494 -10.37 -1.64 0.52
CA LYS A 494 -11.70 -2.23 0.64
C LYS A 494 -12.53 -1.40 1.61
N ALA A 495 -13.81 -1.30 1.25
CA ALA A 495 -14.90 -0.85 2.07
C ALA A 495 -14.81 -1.29 3.54
N VAL A 496 -14.84 -0.28 4.40
CA VAL A 496 -15.11 -0.39 5.82
C VAL A 496 -16.59 -0.68 5.98
N ASP A 497 -16.89 -1.77 6.68
CA ASP A 497 -18.24 -2.09 7.13
C ASP A 497 -18.18 -2.31 8.64
N ALA A 498 -18.73 -1.33 9.35
CA ALA A 498 -18.75 -1.23 10.79
C ALA A 498 -19.55 -2.37 11.43
N ASP A 499 -20.56 -2.94 10.76
CA ASP A 499 -21.38 -4.01 11.33
C ASP A 499 -20.56 -5.27 11.61
N ASN A 500 -19.54 -5.54 10.79
CA ASN A 500 -18.61 -6.66 10.99
C ASN A 500 -17.86 -6.62 12.32
N TYR A 501 -17.76 -5.45 12.94
CA TYR A 501 -17.06 -5.25 14.20
C TYR A 501 -18.00 -5.19 15.42
N LYS A 502 -19.32 -5.15 15.21
CA LYS A 502 -20.31 -4.98 16.29
C LYS A 502 -20.24 -6.10 17.33
N SER A 503 -20.06 -7.36 16.91
CA SER A 503 -19.97 -8.51 17.81
C SER A 503 -18.66 -8.55 18.62
N ALA A 504 -17.59 -7.97 18.08
CA ALA A 504 -16.30 -7.86 18.76
C ALA A 504 -16.21 -6.62 19.67
N ALA A 505 -17.16 -5.69 19.56
CA ALA A 505 -17.20 -4.48 20.38
C ALA A 505 -17.51 -4.81 21.85
N ASN A 506 -17.06 -3.94 22.77
CA ASN A 506 -17.36 -4.05 24.19
C ASN A 506 -18.52 -3.16 24.62
N TYR A 507 -18.64 -2.01 23.96
CA TYR A 507 -19.62 -0.98 24.25
C TYR A 507 -20.28 -0.55 22.95
N VAL A 508 -21.54 -0.91 22.77
CA VAL A 508 -22.32 -0.66 21.56
C VAL A 508 -23.36 0.42 21.87
N PHE A 509 -23.16 1.61 21.32
CA PHE A 509 -24.08 2.73 21.41
C PHE A 509 -25.04 2.70 20.22
N GLU A 510 -26.33 2.57 20.51
CA GLU A 510 -27.36 2.46 19.48
C GLU A 510 -28.65 3.16 19.89
N SER A 511 -29.42 3.60 18.90
CA SER A 511 -30.75 4.18 19.08
C SER A 511 -31.80 3.22 18.49
N ILE A 512 -32.44 2.43 19.36
CA ILE A 512 -33.50 1.50 18.97
C ILE A 512 -34.84 2.19 19.24
N ASN A 513 -35.66 2.34 18.19
CA ASN A 513 -36.97 3.01 18.27
C ASN A 513 -36.90 4.42 18.88
N GLY A 514 -35.80 5.16 18.64
CA GLY A 514 -35.58 6.50 19.18
C GLY A 514 -35.13 6.53 20.64
N VAL A 515 -34.92 5.37 21.27
CA VAL A 515 -34.41 5.27 22.64
C VAL A 515 -32.90 5.01 22.60
N PRO A 516 -32.06 5.91 23.14
CA PRO A 516 -30.63 5.68 23.23
C PRO A 516 -30.33 4.61 24.28
N GLN A 517 -29.57 3.60 23.89
CA GLN A 517 -29.10 2.53 24.75
C GLN A 517 -27.61 2.26 24.54
N LEU A 518 -26.97 1.77 25.60
CA LEU A 518 -25.64 1.19 25.58
C LEU A 518 -25.78 -0.31 25.83
N THR A 519 -25.37 -1.14 24.87
CA THR A 519 -25.20 -2.58 25.07
C THR A 519 -23.76 -2.84 25.47
N ILE A 520 -23.56 -3.40 26.67
CA ILE A 520 -22.26 -3.83 27.18
C ILE A 520 -22.14 -5.34 26.95
N GLN A 521 -21.02 -5.79 26.40
CA GLN A 521 -20.76 -7.20 26.16
C GLN A 521 -19.27 -7.52 26.29
N ASN A 522 -18.94 -8.73 26.75
CA ASN A 522 -17.57 -9.14 26.99
C ASN A 522 -16.82 -8.22 27.97
N VAL A 523 -17.47 -7.74 29.04
CA VAL A 523 -16.82 -6.88 30.04
C VAL A 523 -17.00 -7.41 31.46
N LYS A 524 -15.91 -7.40 32.22
CA LYS A 524 -15.91 -7.73 33.64
C LYS A 524 -15.39 -6.57 34.49
N ARG A 525 -15.91 -6.50 35.72
CA ARG A 525 -15.34 -5.72 36.82
C ARG A 525 -14.04 -6.35 37.30
N ALA A 526 -13.26 -5.56 38.04
CA ALA A 526 -12.02 -6.01 38.66
C ALA A 526 -12.19 -7.20 39.62
N ASP A 527 -13.39 -7.38 40.19
CA ASP A 527 -13.76 -8.51 41.05
C ASP A 527 -14.16 -9.78 40.27
N GLY A 528 -14.18 -9.72 38.92
CA GLY A 528 -14.55 -10.82 38.04
C GLY A 528 -16.03 -10.88 37.67
N THR A 529 -16.87 -9.98 38.20
CA THR A 529 -18.31 -9.93 37.91
C THR A 529 -18.55 -9.43 36.48
N ALA A 530 -19.31 -10.16 35.68
CA ALA A 530 -19.73 -9.73 34.34
C ALA A 530 -20.78 -8.62 34.44
N ILE A 531 -20.68 -7.64 33.56
CA ILE A 531 -21.63 -6.51 33.47
C ILE A 531 -22.30 -6.44 32.09
N ASP A 532 -22.38 -7.58 31.42
CA ASP A 532 -22.99 -7.68 30.09
C ASP A 532 -24.50 -7.42 30.21
N GLY A 533 -25.04 -6.64 29.28
CA GLY A 533 -26.46 -6.29 29.27
C GLY A 533 -26.78 -5.01 28.49
N VAL A 534 -28.06 -4.69 28.42
CA VAL A 534 -28.57 -3.47 27.76
C VAL A 534 -28.89 -2.42 28.81
N TYR A 535 -28.34 -1.21 28.62
CA TYR A 535 -28.44 -0.08 29.53
C TYR A 535 -29.09 1.12 28.82
N PRO A 536 -30.37 1.40 29.07
CA PRO A 536 -31.01 2.61 28.55
C PRO A 536 -30.33 3.86 29.10
N LEU A 537 -29.96 4.82 28.25
CA LEU A 537 -29.24 6.03 28.70
C LEU A 537 -30.20 7.08 29.30
N ARG A 538 -31.41 7.20 28.76
CA ARG A 538 -32.41 8.17 29.25
C ARG A 538 -33.14 7.70 30.51
N SER A 539 -33.46 6.41 30.61
CA SER A 539 -34.28 5.87 31.71
C SER A 539 -33.72 4.57 32.28
N PRO A 540 -32.47 4.56 32.80
CA PRO A 540 -31.91 3.38 33.45
C PRO A 540 -32.62 3.11 34.79
N THR A 541 -32.68 1.84 35.20
CA THR A 541 -33.00 1.48 36.59
C THR A 541 -31.90 1.98 37.55
N THR A 542 -32.17 1.99 38.86
CA THR A 542 -31.18 2.42 39.87
C THR A 542 -29.87 1.63 39.80
N SER A 543 -29.94 0.32 39.57
CA SER A 543 -28.75 -0.55 39.43
C SER A 543 -28.00 -0.30 38.13
N GLN A 544 -28.72 -0.11 37.02
CA GLN A 544 -28.11 0.27 35.74
C GLN A 544 -27.43 1.64 35.83
N LEU A 545 -28.08 2.62 36.46
CA LEU A 545 -27.53 3.96 36.65
C LEU A 545 -26.23 3.93 37.44
N ALA A 546 -26.15 3.16 38.53
CA ALA A 546 -24.93 3.01 39.31
C ALA A 546 -23.76 2.48 38.44
N ILE A 547 -24.01 1.46 37.61
CA ILE A 547 -23.01 0.92 36.68
C ILE A 547 -22.57 1.99 35.68
N LEU A 548 -23.51 2.70 35.04
CA LEU A 548 -23.18 3.76 34.07
C LEU A 548 -22.33 4.87 34.70
N GLN A 549 -22.70 5.33 35.91
CA GLN A 549 -22.00 6.38 36.64
C GLN A 549 -20.59 5.97 37.06
N GLU A 550 -20.37 4.69 37.35
CA GLU A 550 -19.04 4.15 37.60
C GLU A 550 -18.23 4.00 36.31
N LEU A 551 -18.86 3.66 35.19
CA LEU A 551 -18.19 3.36 33.93
C LEU A 551 -17.67 4.63 33.25
N MET A 552 -18.48 5.69 33.18
CA MET A 552 -18.22 6.84 32.31
C MET A 552 -18.71 8.17 32.87
N THR A 553 -18.00 9.25 32.51
CA THR A 553 -18.39 10.63 32.84
C THR A 553 -18.15 11.56 31.66
N CYS A 554 -19.14 12.39 31.36
CA CYS A 554 -19.14 13.38 30.27
C CYS A 554 -19.51 14.77 30.81
N ASN A 555 -19.51 15.76 29.91
CA ASN A 555 -19.80 17.16 30.18
C ASN A 555 -18.94 17.73 31.33
N ASN A 556 -17.63 17.51 31.26
CA ASN A 556 -16.66 17.92 32.30
C ASN A 556 -17.01 17.35 33.67
N THR A 557 -17.36 16.06 33.71
CA THR A 557 -17.81 15.28 34.89
C THR A 557 -19.21 15.60 35.43
N ASN A 558 -19.93 16.57 34.85
CA ASN A 558 -21.29 16.93 35.27
C ASN A 558 -22.34 15.89 34.84
N ASP A 559 -22.10 15.15 33.75
CA ASP A 559 -22.96 14.05 33.31
C ASP A 559 -22.33 12.71 33.72
N LYS A 560 -22.69 12.25 34.92
CA LYS A 560 -22.29 10.92 35.42
C LYS A 560 -23.09 9.86 34.68
N GLY A 561 -22.40 9.00 33.93
CA GLY A 561 -23.00 7.99 33.08
C GLY A 561 -23.26 8.43 31.64
N CYS A 562 -22.79 9.62 31.22
CA CYS A 562 -22.88 10.09 29.84
C CYS A 562 -24.27 9.90 29.23
N ARG A 563 -25.31 10.33 29.95
CA ARG A 563 -26.71 9.99 29.62
C ARG A 563 -27.28 10.83 28.48
N ASN A 564 -26.70 11.99 28.21
CA ASN A 564 -27.22 12.98 27.26
C ASN A 564 -26.37 13.10 25.98
N ILE A 565 -25.71 12.00 25.59
CA ILE A 565 -24.78 12.00 24.45
C ILE A 565 -25.48 11.87 23.09
N LEU A 566 -26.69 11.29 23.01
CA LEU A 566 -27.46 11.26 21.76
C LEU A 566 -28.07 12.63 21.46
N GLN A 567 -27.69 13.21 20.32
CA GLN A 567 -28.13 14.51 19.83
C GLN A 567 -29.48 14.43 19.10
N ALA A 568 -30.12 15.58 18.90
CA ALA A 568 -31.43 15.67 18.23
C ALA A 568 -31.38 15.24 16.76
N ASP A 569 -30.24 15.40 16.08
CA ASP A 569 -30.00 14.93 14.71
C ASP A 569 -29.70 13.42 14.62
N GLY A 570 -29.68 12.73 15.77
CA GLY A 570 -29.35 11.31 15.90
C GLY A 570 -27.86 11.00 15.88
N SER A 571 -26.98 12.01 15.95
CA SER A 571 -25.53 11.80 16.15
C SER A 571 -25.19 11.62 17.63
N TRP A 572 -24.00 11.10 17.90
CA TRP A 572 -23.45 10.93 19.25
C TRP A 572 -22.43 12.03 19.56
N LEU A 573 -22.49 12.61 20.76
CA LEU A 573 -21.58 13.63 21.25
C LEU A 573 -20.94 13.21 22.56
N LEU A 574 -19.65 12.92 22.53
CA LEU A 574 -18.80 12.74 23.71
C LEU A 574 -18.11 14.07 24.03
N ASN A 575 -18.79 14.93 24.78
CA ASN A 575 -18.28 16.22 25.21
C ASN A 575 -17.62 16.14 26.59
N GLY A 576 -16.43 16.72 26.77
CA GLY A 576 -15.75 16.86 28.06
C GLY A 576 -15.61 15.53 28.82
N VAL A 577 -15.08 14.51 28.15
CA VAL A 577 -14.98 13.15 28.71
C VAL A 577 -13.97 13.12 29.85
N GLY A 578 -14.44 12.80 31.06
CA GLY A 578 -13.61 12.66 32.26
C GLY A 578 -13.27 11.21 32.60
N LYS A 579 -14.09 10.27 32.17
CA LYS A 579 -13.90 8.84 32.37
C LYS A 579 -14.57 8.08 31.21
N MET A 580 -13.86 7.12 30.64
CA MET A 580 -14.35 6.21 29.61
C MET A 580 -13.67 4.85 29.82
N PRO A 581 -14.38 3.71 29.72
CA PRO A 581 -13.76 2.41 29.89
C PRO A 581 -12.86 2.06 28.71
N ALA A 582 -11.83 1.26 28.96
CA ALA A 582 -10.96 0.74 27.90
C ALA A 582 -11.67 -0.35 27.08
N GLY A 583 -11.35 -0.42 25.78
CA GLY A 583 -11.88 -1.44 24.87
C GLY A 583 -12.49 -0.85 23.60
N VAL A 584 -13.32 -1.64 22.93
CA VAL A 584 -13.88 -1.29 21.62
C VAL A 584 -15.24 -0.62 21.77
N LEU A 585 -15.36 0.63 21.31
CA LEU A 585 -16.59 1.42 21.25
C LEU A 585 -17.17 1.36 19.84
N TRP A 586 -18.44 1.02 19.70
CA TRP A 586 -19.15 0.96 18.44
C TRP A 586 -20.38 1.90 18.48
N PHE A 587 -20.57 2.70 17.44
CA PHE A 587 -21.66 3.67 17.32
C PHE A 587 -22.47 3.42 16.05
N ASP A 588 -23.79 3.42 16.16
CA ASP A 588 -24.72 3.22 15.03
C ASP A 588 -24.90 4.46 14.12
N ALA A 589 -24.30 5.58 14.48
CA ALA A 589 -24.39 6.86 13.78
C ALA A 589 -23.13 7.70 14.00
N SER A 590 -23.06 8.85 13.30
CA SER A 590 -21.94 9.79 13.40
C SER A 590 -21.59 10.14 14.85
N LEU A 591 -20.29 10.31 15.13
CA LEU A 591 -19.75 10.60 16.44
C LEU A 591 -18.93 11.90 16.41
N LYS A 592 -19.17 12.78 17.38
CA LYS A 592 -18.28 13.89 17.72
C LYS A 592 -17.66 13.66 19.10
N VAL A 593 -16.34 13.77 19.19
CA VAL A 593 -15.59 13.80 20.46
C VAL A 593 -15.08 15.22 20.65
N ASP A 594 -15.59 15.89 21.68
CA ASP A 594 -15.33 17.29 21.97
C ASP A 594 -14.67 17.44 23.34
N GLY A 595 -13.34 17.37 23.37
CA GLY A 595 -12.56 17.48 24.60
C GLY A 595 -12.59 16.22 25.49
N THR A 596 -11.43 15.90 26.06
CA THR A 596 -11.21 14.81 27.03
C THR A 596 -10.18 15.26 28.05
N SER A 597 -10.43 15.03 29.34
CA SER A 597 -9.44 15.30 30.38
C SER A 597 -8.50 14.11 30.64
N THR A 598 -8.85 12.93 30.11
CA THR A 598 -8.11 11.67 30.16
C THR A 598 -7.81 11.11 28.77
N ASN A 599 -6.76 10.29 28.65
CA ASN A 599 -6.52 9.47 27.47
C ASN A 599 -7.72 8.55 27.22
N LEU A 600 -8.11 8.39 25.96
CA LEU A 600 -9.11 7.41 25.54
C LEU A 600 -8.39 6.13 25.14
N LEU A 601 -8.58 5.05 25.91
CA LEU A 601 -7.95 3.75 25.65
C LEU A 601 -8.87 2.88 24.79
N ASN A 602 -9.19 3.36 23.59
CA ASN A 602 -10.32 2.88 22.81
C ASN A 602 -10.02 2.67 21.33
N SER A 603 -10.68 1.66 20.77
CA SER A 603 -10.95 1.56 19.35
C SER A 603 -12.35 2.13 19.11
N ILE A 604 -12.48 3.15 18.27
CA ILE A 604 -13.75 3.79 17.96
C ILE A 604 -14.22 3.34 16.59
N ILE A 605 -15.39 2.72 16.53
CA ILE A 605 -16.02 2.24 15.30
C ILE A 605 -17.31 2.99 15.07
N VAL A 606 -17.47 3.59 13.89
CA VAL A 606 -18.60 4.45 13.54
C VAL A 606 -19.28 3.91 12.28
N LYS A 607 -20.50 3.42 12.45
CA LYS A 607 -21.36 2.95 11.37
C LYS A 607 -21.99 4.11 10.62
N GLY A 608 -22.07 3.97 9.31
CA GLY A 608 -22.86 4.82 8.45
C GLY A 608 -24.24 4.25 8.14
N LYS A 609 -25.15 5.11 7.68
CA LYS A 609 -26.41 4.64 7.09
C LYS A 609 -26.18 4.30 5.62
N SER A 610 -26.80 3.23 5.12
CA SER A 610 -26.76 2.83 3.71
C SER A 610 -27.19 3.97 2.80
N CYS A 611 -26.27 4.50 1.98
CA CYS A 611 -26.54 5.62 1.08
C CYS A 611 -26.86 5.10 -0.32
N GLU A 612 -28.13 4.87 -0.64
CA GLU A 612 -28.54 4.57 -2.03
C GLU A 612 -28.77 5.83 -2.89
N SER A 613 -28.78 7.04 -2.33
CA SER A 613 -28.85 8.26 -3.15
C SER A 613 -28.41 9.55 -2.42
N SER A 614 -27.49 10.28 -3.07
CA SER A 614 -26.97 11.61 -2.71
C SER A 614 -25.99 11.70 -1.52
N ALA A 615 -24.93 12.50 -1.70
CA ALA A 615 -23.70 12.46 -0.90
C ALA A 615 -23.74 13.27 0.41
N LEU A 616 -24.82 14.00 0.70
CA LEU A 616 -24.91 14.94 1.82
C LEU A 616 -25.58 14.39 3.09
N ASP A 617 -26.29 13.27 3.02
CA ASP A 617 -27.02 12.68 4.17
C ASP A 617 -26.38 11.39 4.74
N CYS A 618 -25.18 11.05 4.29
CA CYS A 618 -24.45 9.89 4.78
C CYS A 618 -23.99 10.13 6.23
N LYS A 619 -24.76 9.60 7.19
CA LYS A 619 -24.34 9.45 8.58
C LYS A 619 -23.14 8.48 8.66
N GLY A 620 -22.38 8.52 9.75
CA GLY A 620 -21.17 7.70 9.97
C GLY A 620 -19.87 8.49 10.05
N ASN A 621 -19.96 9.81 10.21
CA ASN A 621 -18.80 10.70 10.29
C ASN A 621 -18.19 10.69 11.70
N ILE A 622 -16.88 10.86 11.79
CA ILE A 622 -16.18 11.08 13.06
C ILE A 622 -15.57 12.49 13.10
N ASN A 623 -15.85 13.24 14.16
CA ASN A 623 -15.28 14.57 14.37
C ASN A 623 -14.51 14.62 15.70
N LEU A 624 -13.21 14.84 15.62
CA LEU A 624 -12.28 14.98 16.74
C LEU A 624 -11.81 16.44 16.82
N THR A 625 -12.29 17.19 17.82
CA THR A 625 -12.12 18.66 17.89
C THR A 625 -10.72 19.10 18.31
N ASN A 626 -10.42 20.40 18.19
CA ASN A 626 -9.06 20.93 18.19
C ASN A 626 -8.45 21.30 19.56
N SER A 627 -9.20 21.18 20.65
CA SER A 627 -8.75 21.67 21.96
C SER A 627 -9.35 20.90 23.13
N GLY A 628 -8.70 20.98 24.29
CA GLY A 628 -9.19 20.38 25.52
C GLY A 628 -9.23 18.85 25.54
N HIS A 629 -8.41 18.19 24.70
CA HIS A 629 -8.34 16.73 24.59
C HIS A 629 -6.97 16.17 24.99
N ARG A 630 -6.95 14.87 25.32
CA ARG A 630 -5.76 14.04 25.48
C ARG A 630 -5.59 13.10 24.28
N ASP A 631 -4.73 12.09 24.41
CA ASP A 631 -4.42 11.14 23.34
C ASP A 631 -5.56 10.12 23.15
N LEU A 632 -5.77 9.69 21.92
CA LEU A 632 -6.58 8.51 21.58
C LEU A 632 -5.63 7.34 21.32
N ILE A 633 -5.75 6.27 22.11
CA ILE A 633 -4.80 5.16 22.12
C ILE A 633 -5.58 3.86 21.97
N ALA A 634 -5.37 3.14 20.86
CA ALA A 634 -5.97 1.84 20.64
C ALA A 634 -5.49 0.86 21.74
N PRO A 635 -6.32 -0.11 22.18
CA PRO A 635 -6.02 -0.89 23.38
C PRO A 635 -4.65 -1.61 23.34
N ASN A 636 -4.23 -2.16 22.19
CA ASN A 636 -2.94 -2.84 22.11
C ASN A 636 -1.74 -1.87 22.26
N PHE A 637 -1.90 -0.61 21.85
CA PHE A 637 -0.89 0.44 21.97
C PHE A 637 -0.80 0.99 23.40
N ALA A 638 -1.89 0.92 24.16
CA ALA A 638 -1.91 1.31 25.57
C ALA A 638 -1.19 0.30 26.48
N GLY A 639 -1.09 -0.96 26.03
CA GLY A 639 -0.49 -2.06 26.78
C GLY A 639 -1.46 -2.77 27.73
N ALA A 640 -1.19 -4.06 27.97
CA ALA A 640 -2.10 -4.95 28.70
C ALA A 640 -2.37 -4.49 30.14
N THR A 641 -1.39 -3.91 30.83
CA THR A 641 -1.57 -3.40 32.19
C THR A 641 -2.63 -2.29 32.25
N ALA A 642 -2.63 -1.36 31.27
CA ALA A 642 -3.57 -0.25 31.27
C ALA A 642 -4.99 -0.70 30.89
N VAL A 643 -5.12 -1.64 29.94
CA VAL A 643 -6.41 -2.11 29.43
C VAL A 643 -6.99 -3.23 30.30
N CYS A 644 -6.23 -4.29 30.54
CA CYS A 644 -6.68 -5.45 31.29
C CYS A 644 -6.62 -5.26 32.81
N GLY A 645 -5.78 -4.33 33.28
CA GLY A 645 -5.69 -3.97 34.69
C GLY A 645 -6.81 -3.02 35.14
N ALA A 646 -7.56 -2.43 34.21
CA ALA A 646 -8.60 -1.45 34.50
C ALA A 646 -9.72 -1.99 35.42
N ALA A 647 -10.46 -1.06 36.05
CA ALA A 647 -11.60 -1.38 36.91
C ALA A 647 -12.72 -2.13 36.16
N PHE A 648 -12.87 -1.83 34.87
CA PHE A 648 -13.69 -2.56 33.91
C PHE A 648 -12.78 -2.95 32.75
N TYR A 649 -12.71 -4.24 32.42
CA TYR A 649 -11.79 -4.74 31.39
C TYR A 649 -12.49 -5.63 30.36
N PRO A 650 -12.10 -5.54 29.08
CA PRO A 650 -12.67 -6.31 27.98
C PRO A 650 -12.12 -7.75 27.97
N VAL A 651 -12.95 -8.75 28.29
CA VAL A 651 -12.51 -10.15 28.42
C VAL A 651 -12.20 -10.83 27.09
N ASN A 652 -12.73 -10.31 25.99
CA ASN A 652 -12.39 -10.79 24.64
C ASN A 652 -11.00 -10.32 24.20
N LEU A 653 -10.47 -9.22 24.74
CA LEU A 653 -9.12 -8.73 24.46
C LEU A 653 -8.09 -9.23 25.47
N CYS A 654 -8.52 -9.58 26.69
CA CYS A 654 -7.65 -9.88 27.82
C CYS A 654 -7.66 -11.38 28.19
N ALA A 655 -6.50 -12.04 28.09
CA ALA A 655 -6.31 -13.39 28.62
C ALA A 655 -6.23 -13.40 30.15
N SER A 656 -5.70 -12.33 30.74
CA SER A 656 -5.63 -12.10 32.18
C SER A 656 -5.66 -10.60 32.47
N ARG A 657 -5.58 -10.20 33.74
CA ARG A 657 -5.51 -8.78 34.16
C ARG A 657 -4.22 -8.05 33.75
N ASN A 658 -3.24 -8.76 33.21
CA ASN A 658 -1.95 -8.19 32.79
C ASN A 658 -1.46 -8.70 31.43
N ALA A 659 -2.28 -9.47 30.70
CA ALA A 659 -1.92 -10.02 29.41
C ALA A 659 -3.09 -9.98 28.42
N PHE A 660 -2.79 -9.63 27.18
CA PHE A 660 -3.74 -9.76 26.08
C PHE A 660 -3.88 -11.21 25.64
N VAL A 661 -5.00 -11.53 25.00
CA VAL A 661 -5.18 -12.81 24.30
C VAL A 661 -4.14 -12.96 23.19
N THR A 662 -3.73 -14.20 22.96
CA THR A 662 -2.83 -14.55 21.86
C THR A 662 -3.56 -15.35 20.81
N TRP A 663 -3.10 -15.28 19.58
CA TRP A 663 -3.60 -16.06 18.46
C TRP A 663 -2.43 -16.57 17.63
N GLN A 664 -2.60 -17.68 16.93
CA GLN A 664 -1.56 -18.27 16.09
C GLN A 664 -1.88 -18.05 14.63
N ASP A 665 -0.85 -17.72 13.86
CA ASP A 665 -0.89 -17.82 12.41
C ASP A 665 -0.75 -19.29 11.95
N ALA A 666 -0.92 -19.55 10.65
CA ALA A 666 -0.81 -20.89 10.10
C ALA A 666 0.63 -21.32 9.80
N ASP A 667 1.59 -20.41 10.00
CA ASP A 667 2.99 -20.74 10.21
C ASP A 667 3.28 -21.07 11.70
N LYS A 668 2.22 -21.20 12.51
CA LYS A 668 2.21 -21.49 13.97
C LYS A 668 2.92 -20.43 14.81
N LYS A 669 3.16 -19.24 14.26
CA LYS A 669 3.73 -18.12 14.99
C LYS A 669 2.63 -17.45 15.81
N VAL A 670 2.95 -17.18 17.06
CA VAL A 670 2.03 -16.61 18.05
C VAL A 670 2.10 -15.08 18.00
N TYR A 671 0.94 -14.44 18.03
CA TYR A 671 0.75 -12.99 18.14
C TYR A 671 -0.01 -12.67 19.41
N THR A 672 0.21 -11.46 19.91
CA THR A 672 -0.39 -10.95 21.15
C THR A 672 -1.28 -9.75 20.82
N GLY A 673 -2.50 -9.73 21.35
CA GLY A 673 -3.49 -8.70 21.09
C GLY A 673 -4.34 -8.99 19.84
N LEU A 674 -5.66 -8.80 19.96
CA LEU A 674 -6.55 -8.94 18.80
C LEU A 674 -6.36 -7.77 17.84
N PRO A 675 -6.42 -7.98 16.51
CA PRO A 675 -6.19 -6.92 15.52
C PRO A 675 -7.13 -5.72 15.59
N ILE A 676 -8.40 -5.92 16.01
CA ILE A 676 -9.36 -4.82 16.21
C ILE A 676 -8.82 -3.76 17.18
N ALA A 677 -8.05 -4.19 18.18
CA ALA A 677 -7.43 -3.33 19.18
C ALA A 677 -6.14 -2.64 18.71
N ASN A 678 -5.74 -2.81 17.44
CA ASN A 678 -4.71 -2.02 16.78
C ASN A 678 -5.29 -0.81 16.02
N SER A 679 -6.61 -0.77 15.82
CA SER A 679 -7.28 0.34 15.14
C SER A 679 -7.82 1.32 16.16
N ALA A 680 -7.40 2.58 16.10
CA ALA A 680 -7.92 3.63 16.96
C ALA A 680 -9.25 4.17 16.42
N VAL A 681 -9.38 4.29 15.10
CA VAL A 681 -10.59 4.78 14.43
C VAL A 681 -10.92 3.94 13.21
N VAL A 682 -12.18 3.51 13.12
CA VAL A 682 -12.77 2.87 11.94
C VAL A 682 -14.11 3.56 11.67
N ALA A 683 -14.24 4.30 10.58
CA ALA A 683 -15.48 5.02 10.27
C ALA A 683 -15.90 4.77 8.83
N GLU A 684 -17.18 4.50 8.60
CA GLU A 684 -17.72 4.35 7.24
C GLU A 684 -17.87 5.67 6.49
N GLY A 685 -17.93 6.79 7.23
CA GLY A 685 -18.12 8.14 6.71
C GLY A 685 -16.81 8.94 6.60
N ASP A 686 -16.96 10.26 6.69
CA ASP A 686 -15.88 11.23 6.69
C ASP A 686 -15.24 11.37 8.08
N ALA A 687 -13.98 11.79 8.14
CA ALA A 687 -13.34 12.22 9.37
C ALA A 687 -12.90 13.68 9.32
N THR A 688 -13.16 14.41 10.41
CA THR A 688 -12.54 15.71 10.69
C THR A 688 -11.67 15.56 11.93
N ILE A 689 -10.36 15.80 11.82
CA ILE A 689 -9.40 15.62 12.92
C ILE A 689 -8.49 16.83 13.01
N SER A 690 -8.35 17.41 14.20
CA SER A 690 -7.47 18.55 14.43
C SER A 690 -6.66 18.39 15.72
N GLY A 691 -5.32 18.41 15.63
CA GLY A 691 -4.45 18.45 16.82
C GLY A 691 -4.33 17.15 17.63
N TRP A 692 -5.01 16.08 17.22
CA TRP A 692 -5.00 14.81 17.95
C TRP A 692 -3.68 14.05 17.77
N LYS A 693 -3.24 13.43 18.86
CA LYS A 693 -2.29 12.31 18.82
C LYS A 693 -3.09 11.01 18.95
N ILE A 694 -2.92 10.15 17.95
CA ILE A 694 -3.64 8.89 17.79
C ILE A 694 -2.61 7.77 17.74
N ASP A 695 -2.59 6.89 18.74
CA ASP A 695 -1.76 5.70 18.75
C ASP A 695 -2.61 4.50 18.31
N GLY A 696 -2.46 4.10 17.05
CA GLY A 696 -3.29 3.08 16.39
C GLY A 696 -3.65 3.46 14.94
N SER A 697 -4.16 2.50 14.18
CA SER A 697 -4.53 2.70 12.78
C SER A 697 -5.87 3.45 12.62
N VAL A 698 -6.00 4.21 11.54
CA VAL A 698 -7.18 4.99 11.17
C VAL A 698 -7.68 4.54 9.79
N LEU A 699 -8.92 4.04 9.73
CA LEU A 699 -9.56 3.55 8.51
C LEU A 699 -10.85 4.33 8.26
N LEU A 700 -10.91 5.02 7.12
CA LEU A 700 -12.03 5.88 6.75
C LEU A 700 -12.66 5.42 5.44
N GLY A 701 -13.98 5.36 5.45
CA GLY A 701 -14.80 5.03 4.29
C GLY A 701 -14.81 6.14 3.25
N ARG A 702 -14.64 7.40 3.67
CA ARG A 702 -14.71 8.56 2.78
C ARG A 702 -13.56 9.52 3.04
N THR A 703 -13.82 10.83 3.14
CA THR A 703 -12.79 11.88 3.17
C THR A 703 -12.13 12.03 4.54
N LEU A 704 -10.89 12.52 4.55
CA LEU A 704 -10.25 13.08 5.72
C LEU A 704 -10.11 14.59 5.53
N SER A 705 -10.49 15.36 6.54
CA SER A 705 -10.18 16.77 6.66
C SER A 705 -9.36 17.02 7.91
N THR A 706 -8.21 17.67 7.74
CA THR A 706 -7.40 18.18 8.85
C THR A 706 -7.32 19.70 8.77
N SER A 707 -7.57 20.38 9.89
CA SER A 707 -7.48 21.83 10.01
C SER A 707 -6.88 22.23 11.34
N GLY A 708 -6.17 23.35 11.42
CA GLY A 708 -5.68 23.89 12.69
C GLY A 708 -4.33 23.29 13.12
N ALA A 709 -4.35 22.42 14.14
CA ALA A 709 -3.14 21.86 14.74
C ALA A 709 -2.74 20.51 14.11
N LYS A 710 -1.44 20.20 14.17
CA LYS A 710 -0.86 18.98 13.61
C LYS A 710 -1.51 17.72 14.16
N VAL A 711 -1.99 16.84 13.28
CA VAL A 711 -2.47 15.51 13.63
C VAL A 711 -1.29 14.53 13.58
N THR A 712 -1.11 13.72 14.61
CA THR A 712 -0.07 12.69 14.66
C THR A 712 -0.72 11.32 14.82
N ILE A 713 -0.46 10.41 13.89
CA ILE A 713 -0.94 9.03 13.93
C ILE A 713 0.28 8.13 14.08
N ARG A 714 0.36 7.38 15.18
CA ARG A 714 1.33 6.31 15.35
C ARG A 714 0.69 5.00 14.93
N GLY A 715 0.78 4.65 13.65
CA GLY A 715 0.01 3.57 13.05
C GLY A 715 -0.05 3.69 11.52
N SER A 716 -1.20 3.39 10.94
CA SER A 716 -1.50 3.56 9.50
C SER A 716 -2.73 4.43 9.27
N LEU A 717 -2.86 4.98 8.07
CA LEU A 717 -3.99 5.79 7.64
C LEU A 717 -4.50 5.31 6.27
N THR A 718 -5.78 4.95 6.20
CA THR A 718 -6.47 4.63 4.94
C THR A 718 -7.70 5.51 4.79
N VAL A 719 -7.86 6.14 3.62
CA VAL A 719 -8.93 7.09 3.31
C VAL A 719 -9.63 6.70 2.01
N GLY A 720 -10.95 6.88 1.94
CA GLY A 720 -11.77 6.59 0.75
C GLY A 720 -12.10 5.11 0.55
N SER A 721 -12.20 4.33 1.64
CA SER A 721 -12.43 2.88 1.58
C SER A 721 -13.79 2.48 0.99
N ASN A 722 -14.86 3.21 1.32
CA ASN A 722 -16.24 2.98 0.88
C ASN A 722 -16.57 3.75 -0.41
N ARG A 723 -15.88 4.87 -0.64
CA ARG A 723 -16.06 5.70 -1.82
C ARG A 723 -14.77 6.41 -2.15
N ARG A 724 -14.43 6.45 -3.44
CA ARG A 724 -13.33 7.29 -3.93
C ARG A 724 -13.56 8.75 -3.49
N SER A 725 -12.61 9.32 -2.77
CA SER A 725 -12.82 10.60 -2.10
C SER A 725 -11.56 11.45 -2.05
N ASP A 726 -11.69 12.71 -2.44
CA ASP A 726 -10.57 13.65 -2.44
C ASP A 726 -10.28 14.11 -1.02
N THR A 727 -9.00 14.10 -0.66
CA THR A 727 -8.51 14.44 0.67
C THR A 727 -7.76 15.75 0.61
N THR A 728 -8.12 16.69 1.48
CA THR A 728 -7.41 17.95 1.63
C THR A 728 -6.72 18.00 2.98
N ILE A 729 -5.40 18.17 2.97
CA ILE A 729 -4.60 18.38 4.17
C ILE A 729 -4.19 19.85 4.20
N SER A 730 -4.80 20.60 5.13
CA SER A 730 -4.61 22.04 5.29
C SER A 730 -3.68 22.40 6.46
N ALA A 731 -3.62 23.68 6.83
CA ALA A 731 -2.79 24.22 7.89
C ALA A 731 -2.87 23.37 9.18
N GLY A 732 -1.70 22.93 9.66
CA GLY A 732 -1.54 21.96 10.75
C GLY A 732 -0.75 20.73 10.31
N GLY A 733 -1.09 20.18 9.15
CA GLY A 733 -0.45 19.01 8.57
C GLY A 733 -0.77 17.69 9.29
N ILE A 734 -0.20 16.59 8.78
CA ILE A 734 -0.34 15.25 9.33
C ILE A 734 1.02 14.57 9.37
N VAL A 735 1.29 13.82 10.44
CA VAL A 735 2.45 12.92 10.48
C VAL A 735 1.99 11.53 10.85
N VAL A 736 2.47 10.56 10.09
CA VAL A 736 2.29 9.14 10.39
C VAL A 736 3.63 8.59 10.87
N ASP A 737 3.72 8.27 12.14
CA ASP A 737 4.85 7.58 12.74
C ASP A 737 4.60 6.07 12.67
N VAL A 738 5.47 5.37 11.95
CA VAL A 738 5.37 3.93 11.72
C VAL A 738 6.18 3.25 12.82
N PRO A 739 5.57 2.58 13.82
CA PRO A 739 6.30 1.95 14.91
C PRO A 739 7.37 0.97 14.41
N THR A 740 8.58 1.08 14.92
CA THR A 740 9.65 0.09 14.69
C THR A 740 9.52 -1.05 15.71
N GLY A 741 9.24 -2.27 15.24
CA GLY A 741 9.12 -3.47 16.07
C GLY A 741 7.73 -4.14 16.06
N ASP A 742 7.71 -5.36 16.59
CA ASP A 742 6.59 -6.28 16.96
C ASP A 742 5.36 -6.52 16.05
N GLY A 743 5.19 -5.83 14.92
CA GLY A 743 4.09 -6.11 13.98
C GLY A 743 2.78 -5.36 14.29
N SER A 744 2.83 -4.31 15.09
CA SER A 744 1.72 -3.42 15.47
C SER A 744 1.05 -2.63 14.33
N LEU A 745 1.49 -2.80 13.07
CA LEU A 745 1.02 -2.06 11.89
C LEU A 745 0.07 -2.82 10.97
N SER A 746 -0.46 -3.94 11.44
CA SER A 746 -1.24 -4.82 10.57
C SER A 746 -2.61 -4.24 10.22
N VAL A 747 -2.74 -3.60 9.05
CA VAL A 747 -4.03 -3.22 8.44
C VAL A 747 -4.84 -4.50 8.16
N VAL A 748 -6.12 -4.49 8.52
CA VAL A 748 -7.06 -5.60 8.28
C VAL A 748 -7.13 -5.87 6.76
N PRO A 749 -6.88 -7.10 6.27
CA PRO A 749 -7.09 -7.45 4.87
C PRO A 749 -8.55 -7.71 4.59
N VAL A 750 -9.06 -7.19 3.47
CA VAL A 750 -10.50 -7.16 3.25
C VAL A 750 -10.84 -7.41 1.75
N CYS A 751 -11.78 -8.34 1.45
CA CYS A 751 -12.27 -8.74 0.10
C CYS A 751 -13.72 -8.32 -0.26
N SER A 752 -14.08 -8.15 -1.55
CA SER A 752 -15.42 -7.69 -2.01
C SER A 752 -16.60 -8.54 -1.50
N ALA A 753 -17.83 -7.99 -1.55
CA ALA A 753 -19.08 -8.74 -1.29
C ALA A 753 -19.53 -9.43 -2.59
N GLY A 754 -19.96 -10.68 -2.52
CA GLY A 754 -20.57 -11.39 -3.65
C GLY A 754 -21.96 -10.83 -3.95
N THR A 755 -22.46 -11.02 -5.17
CA THR A 755 -23.83 -10.63 -5.54
C THR A 755 -24.85 -11.60 -4.97
N GLU A 756 -25.81 -11.09 -4.20
CA GLU A 756 -26.97 -11.84 -3.71
C GLU A 756 -27.88 -12.22 -4.88
N SER A 757 -28.29 -13.49 -4.94
CA SER A 757 -29.53 -13.90 -5.62
C SER A 757 -30.49 -14.36 -4.55
N THR A 758 -31.66 -13.74 -4.49
CA THR A 758 -32.72 -13.98 -3.52
C THR A 758 -33.41 -15.33 -3.79
N PRO A 759 -33.45 -16.27 -2.83
CA PRO A 759 -34.25 -17.49 -2.95
C PRO A 759 -35.76 -17.18 -2.85
N ALA A 760 -36.59 -17.86 -3.65
CA ALA A 760 -38.04 -17.62 -3.74
C ALA A 760 -38.90 -18.22 -2.59
N ALA A 761 -38.29 -18.83 -1.57
CA ALA A 761 -38.97 -19.41 -0.40
C ALA A 761 -38.03 -19.41 0.83
N PRO A 762 -38.54 -19.51 2.08
CA PRO A 762 -37.69 -19.42 3.27
C PRO A 762 -36.80 -20.66 3.41
N ALA A 763 -35.57 -20.56 2.93
CA ALA A 763 -34.48 -21.45 3.28
C ALA A 763 -33.90 -21.05 4.65
N SER A 764 -33.40 -22.01 5.42
CA SER A 764 -32.68 -21.72 6.66
C SER A 764 -31.35 -22.47 6.67
N ALA A 765 -30.28 -21.80 7.07
CA ALA A 765 -28.98 -22.41 7.29
C ALA A 765 -28.36 -21.69 8.48
N SER A 766 -28.03 -22.43 9.53
CA SER A 766 -27.42 -21.88 10.74
C SER A 766 -26.23 -22.72 11.16
N VAL A 767 -25.15 -22.07 11.58
CA VAL A 767 -24.00 -22.76 12.16
C VAL A 767 -24.39 -23.23 13.56
N LEU A 768 -24.38 -24.55 13.79
CA LEU A 768 -24.63 -25.14 15.11
C LEU A 768 -23.39 -25.04 15.99
N TRP A 769 -22.23 -25.37 15.43
CA TRP A 769 -20.94 -25.22 16.10
C TRP A 769 -19.79 -25.21 15.08
N SER A 770 -18.65 -24.72 15.52
CA SER A 770 -17.42 -24.67 14.71
C SER A 770 -16.18 -24.79 15.61
N ARG A 771 -15.07 -25.24 15.04
CA ARG A 771 -13.74 -25.18 15.68
C ARG A 771 -12.65 -25.03 14.63
N TYR A 772 -11.54 -24.43 15.03
CA TYR A 772 -10.30 -24.50 14.26
C TYR A 772 -9.65 -25.88 14.44
N LEU A 773 -9.01 -26.37 13.36
CA LEU A 773 -8.23 -27.60 13.36
C LEU A 773 -6.72 -27.32 13.34
#